data_AF-A0AAP6GAN7-F1
#
_entry.id   AF-A0AAP6GAN7-F1
#
_cell.length_a   1.000
_cell.length_b   1.000
_cell.length_c   1.000
_cell.angle_alpha   90.00
_cell.angle_beta   90.00
_cell.angle_gamma   90.00
#
_symmetry.space_group_name_H-M   'P 1'
#
loop_
_entity.id
_entity.type
_entity.pdbx_description
1 polymer ?
#
loop_
_entity_poly.entity_id
_entity_poly.type
_entity_poly.pdbx_seq_one_letter_code
_entity_poly.pdbx_strand_id
1 'polypeptide(L)'
;MANINGTNRNDIINATAGNDAINGGAGDDTINAGEGNNQVDGGSGNDTIAAGAGNDVIDGGSGNDLINAGNGNNTVDGGSGNDNITTGSGNDNIDGESGNDTIFAGAGKDVILAGEGNDTVYGQDGDDVIYGEAGDDLLDGGDGNDYINGGDGRDIVYGGKGNDRLVGADQNDTLYGGSGDDVIGVDDAWRCNFSRENGQDVIYGDGKNSASGAWLSGADEVGSDLIYSGRGNDRIYGDSGLGGTVGGNDRIYAGGGNDTVYGEGGNDLIYGEDGDDLLDGGAGDDTLKGGDGRDTVYGGLGADTISGADGRDLLYGGSGDDRIGNNDDNGWRHGYFSESGGDIIYGDGKDSASGLVGATGNDFIFSGQGNDTLYGDNGNNFAGAAAGGADTIYAGSGNDTAYGEGGDDALFGEKGNDTLYGGSGADEIAGGLGVDTLSGGSGADTFIFTAELNQYHHHGWHGWGGWHGGYDHYDLQSWSDSTTMGMDTITDFLSIKDLGANPLIAAGGPDKIDLVQLLGDDVDLKWGGTTPTAYGVWFKHEGGNTYVYADISGNPAVAELAFKLTGIHHLVVGDFLGVSSQGPIANADSNASDPLIEAGGVANAISGDPSASGNVLANDTDPDLPFDTLTVSAVNGNSGNVGAVVAGTYGTLTLYANGSYSYVLNNMDSDTQGIAQGQIVNDVFNYTIMDSAGQTSTAALTLSITGSNDAPVATFSAAQAVVEDDAPIGGSLTASDADVLNTTATYALVGPAITGLAIADDGTWSFDPGHAAYQYLAEGQVLEITVTYSVTDDQGASDTESFTITVTGTNDAPVATFSAAQAAVEDDAP
;
A
#
# COMPACT_ATOMS: atom_id res chain seq x y z
N MET A 1 -45.10 51.33 -27.66
CA MET A 1 -46.06 51.60 -26.58
C MET A 1 -47.49 51.45 -27.06
N ALA A 2 -47.80 50.20 -27.38
CA ALA A 2 -49.13 49.64 -27.28
C ALA A 2 -49.43 49.30 -25.81
N ASN A 3 -50.70 49.37 -25.45
CA ASN A 3 -51.23 48.78 -24.21
C ASN A 3 -52.27 47.75 -24.66
N ILE A 4 -51.96 46.47 -24.45
CA ILE A 4 -52.70 45.33 -24.96
C ILE A 4 -53.25 44.56 -23.76
N ASN A 5 -54.56 44.30 -23.76
CA ASN A 5 -55.21 43.49 -22.73
C ASN A 5 -55.90 42.34 -23.45
N GLY A 6 -55.58 41.11 -23.07
CA GLY A 6 -56.27 39.91 -23.49
C GLY A 6 -57.62 39.76 -22.78
N THR A 7 -58.14 38.55 -22.85
CA THR A 7 -59.47 38.17 -22.39
C THR A 7 -59.34 37.13 -21.27
N ASN A 8 -60.43 36.39 -21.01
CA ASN A 8 -60.42 35.28 -20.05
C ASN A 8 -60.40 33.94 -20.80
N ARG A 9 -59.76 33.90 -21.96
CA ARG A 9 -59.59 32.73 -22.82
C ARG A 9 -58.17 32.77 -23.34
N ASN A 10 -57.69 31.61 -23.78
CA ASN A 10 -56.44 31.47 -24.52
C ASN A 10 -56.37 32.45 -25.70
N ASP A 11 -55.50 33.44 -25.56
CA ASP A 11 -55.27 34.53 -26.49
C ASP A 11 -53.91 34.36 -27.20
N ILE A 12 -53.81 34.95 -28.40
CA ILE A 12 -52.55 35.03 -29.14
C ILE A 12 -52.25 36.51 -29.35
N ILE A 13 -51.25 37.02 -28.62
CA ILE A 13 -50.85 38.42 -28.62
C ILE A 13 -49.51 38.55 -29.34
N ASN A 14 -49.49 39.30 -30.44
CA ASN A 14 -48.25 39.64 -31.15
C ASN A 14 -48.11 41.16 -31.22
N ALA A 15 -47.23 41.69 -30.39
CA ALA A 15 -46.81 43.07 -30.44
C ALA A 15 -45.71 43.28 -31.51
N THR A 16 -45.34 44.53 -31.73
CA THR A 16 -44.33 44.94 -32.72
C THR A 16 -43.27 45.76 -32.02
N ALA A 17 -42.13 46.01 -32.66
CA ALA A 17 -41.05 46.82 -32.07
C ALA A 17 -41.54 48.09 -31.32
N GLY A 18 -41.05 48.26 -30.10
CA GLY A 18 -41.29 49.37 -29.20
C GLY A 18 -41.67 48.90 -27.80
N ASN A 19 -41.49 49.77 -26.80
CA ASN A 19 -41.79 49.44 -25.40
C ASN A 19 -43.30 49.26 -25.19
N ASP A 20 -43.78 48.04 -25.03
CA ASP A 20 -45.20 47.71 -24.94
C ASP A 20 -45.59 47.21 -23.54
N ALA A 21 -46.86 47.41 -23.17
CA ALA A 21 -47.45 46.90 -21.93
C ALA A 21 -48.54 45.89 -22.30
N ILE A 22 -48.39 44.64 -21.86
CA ILE A 22 -49.23 43.51 -22.25
C ILE A 22 -49.73 42.81 -21.00
N ASN A 23 -51.03 42.55 -20.93
CA ASN A 23 -51.66 41.68 -19.94
C ASN A 23 -52.43 40.58 -20.71
N GLY A 24 -52.09 39.31 -20.49
CA GLY A 24 -52.73 38.14 -21.10
C GLY A 24 -54.12 37.91 -20.53
N GLY A 25 -54.21 37.85 -19.20
CA GLY A 25 -55.46 37.80 -18.46
C GLY A 25 -55.70 36.43 -17.87
N ALA A 26 -56.66 35.68 -18.40
CA ALA A 26 -56.88 34.31 -17.95
C ALA A 26 -57.01 33.35 -19.14
N GLY A 27 -56.59 32.10 -18.97
CA GLY A 27 -56.45 31.11 -20.04
C GLY A 27 -54.99 30.95 -20.43
N ASP A 28 -54.68 29.90 -21.21
CA ASP A 28 -53.31 29.63 -21.64
C ASP A 28 -52.98 30.53 -22.85
N ASP A 29 -52.24 31.60 -22.60
CA ASP A 29 -51.97 32.67 -23.57
C ASP A 29 -50.63 32.47 -24.28
N THR A 30 -50.53 32.95 -25.52
CA THR A 30 -49.27 33.00 -26.28
C THR A 30 -48.93 34.45 -26.58
N ILE A 31 -47.89 34.97 -25.94
CA ILE A 31 -47.48 36.37 -25.96
C ILE A 31 -46.12 36.50 -26.64
N ASN A 32 -46.05 37.34 -27.67
CA ASN A 32 -44.81 37.81 -28.27
C ASN A 32 -44.75 39.33 -28.18
N ALA A 33 -43.89 39.88 -27.32
CA ALA A 33 -43.77 41.32 -27.10
C ALA A 33 -42.91 42.02 -28.18
N GLY A 34 -41.96 41.30 -28.77
CA GLY A 34 -41.04 41.84 -29.79
C GLY A 34 -40.00 42.82 -29.21
N GLU A 35 -39.13 43.37 -30.06
CA GLU A 35 -38.06 44.27 -29.60
C GLU A 35 -38.58 45.48 -28.80
N GLY A 36 -37.86 45.90 -27.75
CA GLY A 36 -38.20 47.04 -26.90
C GLY A 36 -38.08 46.68 -25.43
N ASN A 37 -38.25 47.67 -24.55
CA ASN A 37 -38.36 47.40 -23.11
C ASN A 37 -39.84 47.22 -22.78
N ASN A 38 -40.27 45.98 -22.65
CA ASN A 38 -41.66 45.60 -22.50
C ASN A 38 -42.01 45.32 -21.04
N GLN A 39 -43.30 45.44 -20.73
CA GLN A 39 -43.90 44.96 -19.50
C GLN A 39 -44.95 43.93 -19.86
N VAL A 40 -44.77 42.69 -19.42
CA VAL A 40 -45.64 41.55 -19.74
C VAL A 40 -46.15 40.94 -18.44
N ASP A 41 -47.46 40.69 -18.39
CA ASP A 41 -48.18 40.00 -17.33
C ASP A 41 -48.97 38.88 -18.03
N GLY A 42 -48.62 37.61 -17.80
CA GLY A 42 -49.29 36.43 -18.36
C GLY A 42 -50.67 36.28 -17.76
N GLY A 43 -50.70 36.15 -16.43
CA GLY A 43 -51.90 36.22 -15.61
C GLY A 43 -52.23 34.87 -15.00
N SER A 44 -53.23 34.16 -15.55
CA SER A 44 -53.60 32.84 -15.01
C SER A 44 -53.85 31.84 -16.12
N GLY A 45 -53.29 30.65 -16.01
CA GLY A 45 -53.22 29.70 -17.13
C GLY A 45 -51.76 29.37 -17.41
N ASN A 46 -51.51 28.40 -18.29
CA ASN A 46 -50.14 28.04 -18.64
C ASN A 46 -49.71 28.88 -19.85
N ASP A 47 -49.00 29.96 -19.60
CA ASP A 47 -48.69 30.97 -20.59
C ASP A 47 -47.38 30.67 -21.33
N THR A 48 -47.27 31.14 -22.57
CA THR A 48 -46.03 31.11 -23.36
C THR A 48 -45.64 32.52 -23.72
N ILE A 49 -44.56 33.02 -23.13
CA ILE A 49 -44.11 34.41 -23.21
C ILE A 49 -42.77 34.48 -23.92
N ALA A 50 -42.68 35.31 -24.97
CA ALA A 50 -41.44 35.70 -25.61
C ALA A 50 -41.33 37.23 -25.61
N ALA A 51 -40.46 37.81 -24.79
CA ALA A 51 -40.33 39.26 -24.67
C ALA A 51 -39.44 39.85 -25.76
N GLY A 52 -38.32 39.20 -26.10
CA GLY A 52 -37.54 39.50 -27.30
C GLY A 52 -36.19 40.10 -26.98
N ALA A 53 -35.96 41.35 -27.36
CA ALA A 53 -34.69 42.02 -27.06
C ALA A 53 -34.97 43.39 -26.46
N GLY A 54 -34.27 43.73 -25.38
CA GLY A 54 -34.50 44.91 -24.58
C GLY A 54 -34.51 44.55 -23.10
N ASN A 55 -34.67 45.54 -22.24
CA ASN A 55 -34.75 45.29 -20.80
C ASN A 55 -36.22 45.10 -20.45
N ASP A 56 -36.65 43.86 -20.37
CA ASP A 56 -38.05 43.48 -20.19
C ASP A 56 -38.39 43.23 -18.72
N VAL A 57 -39.66 43.47 -18.35
CA VAL A 57 -40.24 43.10 -17.04
C VAL A 57 -41.37 42.12 -17.30
N ILE A 58 -41.26 40.92 -16.75
CA ILE A 58 -42.17 39.80 -17.01
C ILE A 58 -42.69 39.26 -15.68
N ASP A 59 -43.99 39.04 -15.61
CA ASP A 59 -44.72 38.35 -14.55
C ASP A 59 -45.51 37.22 -15.25
N GLY A 60 -45.15 35.95 -14.99
CA GLY A 60 -45.84 34.78 -15.56
C GLY A 60 -47.23 34.63 -14.95
N GLY A 61 -47.29 34.64 -13.62
CA GLY A 61 -48.50 34.74 -12.84
C GLY A 61 -48.84 33.41 -12.18
N SER A 62 -49.86 32.69 -12.68
CA SER A 62 -50.25 31.41 -12.08
C SER A 62 -50.52 30.37 -13.14
N GLY A 63 -49.90 29.21 -13.01
CA GLY A 63 -49.86 28.20 -14.05
C GLY A 63 -48.44 27.74 -14.26
N ASN A 64 -48.24 26.78 -15.17
CA ASN A 64 -46.91 26.35 -15.54
C ASN A 64 -46.52 27.10 -16.82
N ASP A 65 -45.69 28.12 -16.67
CA ASP A 65 -45.40 29.09 -17.70
C ASP A 65 -44.09 28.77 -18.44
N LEU A 66 -44.03 29.15 -19.72
CA LEU A 66 -42.84 29.07 -20.55
C LEU A 66 -42.41 30.49 -20.91
N ILE A 67 -41.35 30.97 -20.27
CA ILE A 67 -40.88 32.36 -20.35
C ILE A 67 -39.53 32.42 -21.06
N ASN A 68 -39.46 33.21 -22.12
CA ASN A 68 -38.22 33.60 -22.78
C ASN A 68 -38.12 35.13 -22.80
N ALA A 69 -37.30 35.70 -21.91
CA ALA A 69 -37.08 37.14 -21.87
C ALA A 69 -36.22 37.61 -23.05
N GLY A 70 -35.23 36.80 -23.43
CA GLY A 70 -34.28 37.11 -24.49
C GLY A 70 -33.32 38.25 -24.10
N ASN A 71 -32.49 38.72 -25.03
CA ASN A 71 -31.33 39.55 -24.68
C ASN A 71 -31.70 40.90 -24.04
N GLY A 72 -31.03 41.26 -22.96
CA GLY A 72 -31.11 42.53 -22.25
C GLY A 72 -30.97 42.28 -20.75
N ASN A 73 -31.09 43.33 -19.94
CA ASN A 73 -31.14 43.16 -18.49
C ASN A 73 -32.61 43.07 -18.09
N ASN A 74 -33.08 41.86 -17.83
CA ASN A 74 -34.48 41.56 -17.62
C ASN A 74 -34.82 41.41 -16.13
N THR A 75 -36.09 41.56 -15.81
CA THR A 75 -36.66 41.19 -14.51
C THR A 75 -37.79 40.22 -14.77
N VAL A 76 -37.67 39.01 -14.24
CA VAL A 76 -38.64 37.93 -14.45
C VAL A 76 -39.12 37.42 -13.11
N ASP A 77 -40.45 37.33 -12.97
CA ASP A 77 -41.18 36.68 -11.89
C ASP A 77 -41.97 35.54 -12.56
N GLY A 78 -41.66 34.28 -12.22
CA GLY A 78 -42.36 33.09 -12.73
C GLY A 78 -43.77 33.02 -12.18
N GLY A 79 -43.87 33.16 -10.85
CA GLY A 79 -45.12 33.20 -10.12
C GLY A 79 -45.42 31.85 -9.45
N SER A 80 -46.60 31.29 -9.70
CA SER A 80 -46.99 30.04 -9.05
C SER A 80 -47.23 28.93 -10.05
N GLY A 81 -46.55 27.80 -9.88
CA GLY A 81 -46.59 26.65 -10.77
C GLY A 81 -45.18 26.26 -11.16
N ASN A 82 -45.05 25.25 -12.02
CA ASN A 82 -43.73 24.78 -12.43
C ASN A 82 -43.34 25.48 -13.73
N ASP A 83 -42.47 26.47 -13.63
CA ASP A 83 -42.14 27.40 -14.70
C ASP A 83 -40.84 27.01 -15.41
N ASN A 84 -40.74 27.41 -16.68
CA ASN A 84 -39.54 27.25 -17.48
C ASN A 84 -39.08 28.62 -17.98
N ILE A 85 -37.99 29.12 -17.40
CA ILE A 85 -37.51 30.49 -17.57
C ILE A 85 -36.18 30.49 -18.32
N THR A 86 -36.05 31.34 -19.34
CA THR A 86 -34.80 31.61 -20.05
C THR A 86 -34.62 33.11 -20.27
N THR A 87 -33.51 33.70 -19.81
CA THR A 87 -33.28 35.16 -19.92
C THR A 87 -32.16 35.58 -20.88
N GLY A 88 -31.29 34.66 -21.31
CA GLY A 88 -30.48 34.84 -22.50
C GLY A 88 -29.16 35.57 -22.25
N SER A 89 -29.07 36.88 -22.49
CA SER A 89 -27.81 37.61 -22.26
C SER A 89 -28.07 38.98 -21.69
N GLY A 90 -27.26 39.40 -20.73
CA GLY A 90 -27.43 40.62 -19.94
C GLY A 90 -27.45 40.26 -18.46
N ASN A 91 -27.52 41.25 -17.59
CA ASN A 91 -27.57 40.99 -16.15
C ASN A 91 -29.04 40.92 -15.73
N ASP A 92 -29.52 39.72 -15.48
CA ASP A 92 -30.93 39.41 -15.23
C ASP A 92 -31.23 39.28 -13.73
N ASN A 93 -32.47 39.55 -13.36
CA ASN A 93 -33.00 39.31 -12.01
C ASN A 93 -34.22 38.40 -12.12
N ILE A 94 -34.11 37.19 -11.59
CA ILE A 94 -35.06 36.10 -11.79
C ILE A 94 -35.59 35.65 -10.43
N ASP A 95 -36.90 35.51 -10.32
CA ASP A 95 -37.60 34.94 -9.17
C ASP A 95 -38.53 33.83 -9.70
N GLY A 96 -38.32 32.58 -9.28
CA GLY A 96 -39.19 31.44 -9.62
C GLY A 96 -40.46 31.41 -8.77
N GLU A 97 -40.41 31.98 -7.56
CA GLU A 97 -41.48 32.01 -6.57
C GLU A 97 -41.90 30.63 -6.06
N SER A 98 -42.95 29.98 -6.57
CA SER A 98 -43.44 28.71 -5.98
C SER A 98 -43.73 27.64 -7.02
N GLY A 99 -43.17 26.46 -6.83
CA GLY A 99 -43.29 25.34 -7.75
C GLY A 99 -41.93 24.72 -8.00
N ASN A 100 -41.86 23.74 -8.89
CA ASN A 100 -40.58 23.15 -9.27
C ASN A 100 -40.15 23.76 -10.60
N ASP A 101 -39.26 24.74 -10.52
CA ASP A 101 -38.91 25.61 -11.64
C ASP A 101 -37.65 25.14 -12.36
N THR A 102 -37.54 25.51 -13.62
CA THR A 102 -36.35 25.29 -14.44
C THR A 102 -35.87 26.62 -15.00
N ILE A 103 -34.70 27.07 -14.57
CA ILE A 103 -34.17 28.41 -14.87
C ILE A 103 -32.85 28.29 -15.65
N PHE A 104 -32.75 29.00 -16.77
CA PHE A 104 -31.54 29.19 -17.55
C PHE A 104 -31.25 30.69 -17.70
N ALA A 105 -30.34 31.24 -16.89
CA ALA A 105 -30.10 32.69 -16.85
C ALA A 105 -29.30 33.15 -18.07
N GLY A 106 -28.22 32.45 -18.42
CA GLY A 106 -27.49 32.68 -19.65
C GLY A 106 -26.20 33.48 -19.43
N ALA A 107 -25.91 34.44 -20.29
CA ALA A 107 -24.65 35.18 -20.20
C ALA A 107 -24.83 36.51 -19.46
N GLY A 108 -24.16 36.74 -18.34
CA GLY A 108 -24.41 37.94 -17.56
C GLY A 108 -23.71 38.03 -16.23
N LYS A 109 -24.44 38.57 -15.26
CA LYS A 109 -24.14 38.51 -13.83
C LYS A 109 -25.50 38.54 -13.20
N ASP A 110 -26.04 37.37 -13.02
CA ASP A 110 -27.45 37.15 -12.82
C ASP A 110 -27.74 36.96 -11.34
N VAL A 111 -28.93 37.38 -10.93
CA VAL A 111 -29.42 37.19 -9.56
C VAL A 111 -30.65 36.32 -9.64
N ILE A 112 -30.58 35.15 -9.03
CA ILE A 112 -31.60 34.11 -9.12
C ILE A 112 -32.09 33.75 -7.72
N LEU A 113 -33.40 33.86 -7.52
CA LEU A 113 -34.14 33.27 -6.41
C LEU A 113 -34.97 32.13 -7.00
N ALA A 114 -34.67 30.88 -6.66
CA ALA A 114 -35.39 29.73 -7.21
C ALA A 114 -36.78 29.62 -6.57
N GLY A 115 -36.86 29.64 -5.23
CA GLY A 115 -38.10 29.86 -4.49
C GLY A 115 -38.51 28.64 -3.65
N GLU A 116 -39.82 28.45 -3.45
CA GLU A 116 -40.34 27.24 -2.81
C GLU A 116 -40.54 26.11 -3.83
N GLY A 117 -39.81 25.01 -3.68
CA GLY A 117 -40.01 23.79 -4.45
C GLY A 117 -38.68 23.13 -4.78
N ASN A 118 -38.71 22.07 -5.61
CA ASN A 118 -37.47 21.40 -6.00
C ASN A 118 -37.04 21.93 -7.36
N ASP A 119 -36.10 22.85 -7.37
CA ASP A 119 -35.76 23.65 -8.52
C ASP A 119 -34.54 23.14 -9.28
N THR A 120 -34.41 23.58 -10.52
CA THR A 120 -33.24 23.33 -11.36
C THR A 120 -32.76 24.63 -11.98
N VAL A 121 -31.60 25.11 -11.56
CA VAL A 121 -31.04 26.41 -11.93
C VAL A 121 -29.69 26.25 -12.62
N TYR A 122 -29.53 26.94 -13.75
CA TYR A 122 -28.27 27.09 -14.47
C TYR A 122 -27.95 28.58 -14.66
N GLY A 123 -26.91 29.08 -14.00
CA GLY A 123 -26.36 30.43 -14.17
C GLY A 123 -25.80 30.62 -15.58
N GLN A 124 -24.89 29.73 -15.98
CA GLN A 124 -24.14 29.72 -17.25
C GLN A 124 -22.95 30.67 -17.25
N ASP A 125 -22.87 31.67 -18.15
CA ASP A 125 -21.65 32.46 -18.32
C ASP A 125 -21.74 33.73 -17.47
N GLY A 126 -20.92 33.90 -16.43
CA GLY A 126 -20.85 35.14 -15.66
C GLY A 126 -20.65 34.93 -14.17
N ASP A 127 -20.37 36.02 -13.43
CA ASP A 127 -20.29 35.93 -11.97
C ASP A 127 -21.71 36.06 -11.38
N ASP A 128 -22.35 34.94 -11.06
CA ASP A 128 -23.76 34.83 -10.72
C ASP A 128 -24.01 34.73 -9.21
N VAL A 129 -25.25 35.03 -8.80
CA VAL A 129 -25.72 34.90 -7.42
C VAL A 129 -27.00 34.07 -7.42
N ILE A 130 -26.93 32.87 -6.83
CA ILE A 130 -28.01 31.88 -6.84
C ILE A 130 -28.42 31.55 -5.40
N TYR A 131 -29.73 31.60 -5.14
CA TYR A 131 -30.35 31.10 -3.91
C TYR A 131 -31.39 30.04 -4.29
N GLY A 132 -31.24 28.80 -3.81
CA GLY A 132 -32.26 27.74 -3.97
C GLY A 132 -33.50 28.02 -3.12
N GLU A 133 -33.30 28.53 -1.91
CA GLU A 133 -34.36 28.78 -0.92
C GLU A 133 -34.93 27.51 -0.31
N ALA A 134 -36.11 27.00 -0.66
CA ALA A 134 -36.73 25.90 0.08
C ALA A 134 -37.11 24.72 -0.81
N GLY A 135 -36.45 23.58 -0.64
CA GLY A 135 -36.75 22.32 -1.30
C GLY A 135 -35.48 21.51 -1.56
N ASP A 136 -35.57 20.38 -2.28
CA ASP A 136 -34.35 19.65 -2.68
C ASP A 136 -33.92 20.15 -4.08
N ASP A 137 -32.94 21.05 -4.15
CA ASP A 137 -32.59 21.81 -5.35
C ASP A 137 -31.39 21.27 -6.14
N LEU A 138 -31.33 21.59 -7.43
CA LEU A 138 -30.17 21.41 -8.30
C LEU A 138 -29.70 22.76 -8.84
N LEU A 139 -28.54 23.23 -8.37
CA LEU A 139 -27.99 24.55 -8.68
C LEU A 139 -26.63 24.40 -9.38
N ASP A 140 -26.44 25.09 -10.49
CA ASP A 140 -25.20 25.10 -11.28
C ASP A 140 -24.83 26.53 -11.67
N GLY A 141 -23.68 27.03 -11.17
CA GLY A 141 -23.16 28.36 -11.43
C GLY A 141 -22.72 28.53 -12.88
N GLY A 142 -21.78 27.70 -13.33
CA GLY A 142 -21.31 27.68 -14.71
C GLY A 142 -19.90 28.23 -14.85
N ASP A 143 -19.68 29.19 -15.74
CA ASP A 143 -18.37 29.84 -15.95
C ASP A 143 -18.36 31.22 -15.26
N GLY A 144 -17.63 31.41 -14.17
CA GLY A 144 -17.61 32.67 -13.44
C GLY A 144 -17.08 32.53 -12.03
N ASN A 145 -17.11 33.59 -11.22
CA ASN A 145 -16.89 33.48 -9.78
C ASN A 145 -18.24 33.63 -9.10
N ASP A 146 -18.84 32.50 -8.77
CA ASP A 146 -20.24 32.42 -8.41
C ASP A 146 -20.45 32.42 -6.89
N TYR A 147 -21.60 32.92 -6.48
CA TYR A 147 -22.10 32.76 -5.12
C TYR A 147 -23.35 31.90 -5.16
N ILE A 148 -23.31 30.73 -4.53
CA ILE A 148 -24.46 29.82 -4.50
C ILE A 148 -24.80 29.45 -3.06
N ASN A 149 -26.08 29.56 -2.72
CA ASN A 149 -26.63 29.12 -1.45
C ASN A 149 -27.79 28.15 -1.71
N GLY A 150 -27.65 26.89 -1.29
CA GLY A 150 -28.67 25.84 -1.39
C GLY A 150 -29.95 26.26 -0.67
N GLY A 151 -29.89 26.33 0.66
CA GLY A 151 -31.01 26.80 1.48
C GLY A 151 -31.54 25.70 2.39
N ASP A 152 -32.86 25.64 2.53
CA ASP A 152 -33.54 24.59 3.30
C ASP A 152 -33.76 23.38 2.40
N GLY A 153 -32.98 22.31 2.52
CA GLY A 153 -33.04 21.32 1.45
C GLY A 153 -32.09 20.16 1.55
N ARG A 154 -32.17 19.22 0.61
CA ARG A 154 -31.02 18.36 0.30
C ARG A 154 -30.58 18.71 -1.10
N ASP A 155 -29.66 19.65 -1.16
CA ASP A 155 -29.33 20.33 -2.39
C ASP A 155 -28.14 19.68 -3.09
N ILE A 156 -28.07 19.89 -4.40
CA ILE A 156 -26.92 19.56 -5.22
C ILE A 156 -26.44 20.86 -5.87
N VAL A 157 -25.26 21.32 -5.48
CA VAL A 157 -24.69 22.60 -5.88
C VAL A 157 -23.39 22.38 -6.66
N TYR A 158 -23.28 22.98 -7.85
CA TYR A 158 -22.07 23.03 -8.67
C TYR A 158 -21.65 24.49 -8.86
N GLY A 159 -20.40 24.84 -8.52
CA GLY A 159 -19.80 26.14 -8.82
C GLY A 159 -19.46 26.25 -10.30
N GLY A 160 -18.61 25.34 -10.79
CA GLY A 160 -18.27 25.22 -12.20
C GLY A 160 -16.84 25.66 -12.49
N LYS A 161 -16.62 26.67 -13.34
CA LYS A 161 -15.28 27.21 -13.59
C LYS A 161 -15.13 28.60 -12.95
N GLY A 162 -14.13 28.76 -12.11
CA GLY A 162 -13.71 30.03 -11.52
C GLY A 162 -13.58 29.86 -10.03
N ASN A 163 -13.47 30.96 -9.28
CA ASN A 163 -13.26 30.89 -7.84
C ASN A 163 -14.60 31.14 -7.13
N ASP A 164 -15.26 30.06 -6.77
CA ASP A 164 -16.65 30.05 -6.36
C ASP A 164 -16.80 30.07 -4.84
N ARG A 165 -17.99 30.51 -4.39
CA ARG A 165 -18.40 30.46 -2.99
C ARG A 165 -19.70 29.72 -2.85
N LEU A 166 -19.64 28.53 -2.25
CA LEU A 166 -20.78 27.64 -2.10
C LEU A 166 -21.21 27.51 -0.63
N VAL A 167 -22.51 27.52 -0.38
CA VAL A 167 -23.12 27.33 0.94
C VAL A 167 -24.26 26.32 0.81
N GLY A 168 -24.23 25.24 1.59
CA GLY A 168 -25.30 24.23 1.59
C GLY A 168 -26.53 24.68 2.40
N ALA A 169 -26.27 25.21 3.60
CA ALA A 169 -27.25 25.52 4.65
C ALA A 169 -27.85 24.27 5.32
N ASP A 170 -29.18 24.12 5.41
CA ASP A 170 -29.86 23.19 6.31
C ASP A 170 -30.06 21.79 5.66
N GLN A 171 -29.58 20.73 6.33
CA GLN A 171 -29.66 19.31 5.93
C GLN A 171 -28.55 18.83 4.95
N ASN A 172 -28.77 17.68 4.32
CA ASN A 172 -27.69 16.92 3.69
C ASN A 172 -27.47 17.32 2.23
N ASP A 173 -26.62 18.33 2.05
CA ASP A 173 -26.27 18.91 0.75
C ASP A 173 -25.00 18.30 0.14
N THR A 174 -24.96 18.27 -1.20
CA THR A 174 -23.81 17.89 -2.01
C THR A 174 -23.28 19.10 -2.75
N LEU A 175 -22.02 19.50 -2.47
CA LEU A 175 -21.42 20.70 -3.03
C LEU A 175 -20.17 20.35 -3.84
N TYR A 176 -20.08 20.92 -5.04
CA TYR A 176 -19.00 20.73 -6.01
C TYR A 176 -18.44 22.09 -6.40
N GLY A 177 -17.22 22.44 -5.96
CA GLY A 177 -16.55 23.69 -6.35
C GLY A 177 -16.35 23.76 -7.86
N GLY A 178 -15.62 22.79 -8.40
CA GLY A 178 -15.34 22.70 -9.83
C GLY A 178 -13.87 23.01 -10.07
N SER A 179 -13.53 23.80 -11.09
CA SER A 179 -12.16 24.21 -11.34
C SER A 179 -11.91 25.64 -10.85
N GLY A 180 -10.84 25.87 -10.11
CA GLY A 180 -10.49 27.19 -9.55
C GLY A 180 -10.20 27.10 -8.06
N ASP A 181 -9.97 28.24 -7.39
CA ASP A 181 -9.76 28.24 -5.93
C ASP A 181 -11.08 28.54 -5.23
N ASP A 182 -11.74 27.51 -4.68
CA ASP A 182 -13.10 27.61 -4.18
C ASP A 182 -13.19 27.77 -2.67
N VAL A 183 -14.29 28.36 -2.21
CA VAL A 183 -14.64 28.48 -0.78
C VAL A 183 -15.95 27.79 -0.51
N ILE A 184 -15.89 26.66 0.18
CA ILE A 184 -17.06 25.84 0.47
C ILE A 184 -17.37 25.90 1.97
N GLY A 185 -18.55 26.43 2.30
CA GLY A 185 -19.07 26.50 3.66
C GLY A 185 -20.22 25.50 3.85
N VAL A 186 -20.08 24.58 4.79
CA VAL A 186 -21.13 23.62 5.15
C VAL A 186 -21.72 24.09 6.47
N ASP A 187 -23.01 24.47 6.52
CA ASP A 187 -23.60 25.08 7.73
C ASP A 187 -24.54 24.14 8.50
N ASP A 188 -25.02 23.00 7.98
CA ASP A 188 -25.70 21.96 8.78
C ASP A 188 -25.86 20.59 8.05
N ALA A 189 -25.07 19.57 8.43
CA ALA A 189 -25.33 18.11 8.28
C ALA A 189 -24.94 17.33 6.98
N TRP A 190 -23.81 16.60 7.07
CA TRP A 190 -23.68 15.20 6.58
C TRP A 190 -23.95 14.88 5.09
N ARG A 191 -23.09 15.35 4.19
CA ARG A 191 -22.35 14.56 3.16
C ARG A 191 -21.96 15.46 2.00
N CYS A 192 -20.81 16.09 2.09
CA CYS A 192 -20.22 16.78 0.94
C CYS A 192 -19.36 15.78 0.19
N ASN A 193 -19.76 15.45 -1.04
CA ASN A 193 -18.96 14.65 -1.95
C ASN A 193 -18.36 15.64 -2.95
N PHE A 194 -17.10 15.99 -2.78
CA PHE A 194 -16.42 16.95 -3.66
C PHE A 194 -15.94 16.24 -4.94
N SER A 195 -15.94 16.93 -6.08
CA SER A 195 -15.50 16.37 -7.38
C SER A 195 -14.13 16.92 -7.76
N ARG A 196 -13.13 16.06 -7.90
CA ARG A 196 -12.43 15.62 -9.12
C ARG A 196 -11.78 16.64 -10.07
N GLU A 197 -11.60 17.93 -9.79
CA GLU A 197 -10.90 18.83 -10.74
C GLU A 197 -10.06 19.97 -10.10
N ASN A 198 -9.08 20.48 -10.89
CA ASN A 198 -7.94 21.35 -10.52
C ASN A 198 -8.27 22.64 -9.70
N GLY A 199 -7.72 22.80 -8.48
CA GLY A 199 -7.95 23.95 -7.57
C GLY A 199 -7.11 24.00 -6.28
N GLN A 200 -7.04 25.12 -5.54
CA GLN A 200 -6.62 25.15 -4.13
C GLN A 200 -7.81 25.56 -3.27
N ASP A 201 -8.44 24.60 -2.59
CA ASP A 201 -9.73 24.84 -1.97
C ASP A 201 -9.64 25.12 -0.47
N VAL A 202 -10.56 25.95 0.02
CA VAL A 202 -10.74 26.22 1.45
C VAL A 202 -12.09 25.71 1.93
N ILE A 203 -12.05 24.76 2.85
CA ILE A 203 -13.25 24.08 3.36
C ILE A 203 -13.44 24.39 4.86
N TYR A 204 -14.63 24.86 5.23
CA TYR A 204 -15.01 25.15 6.62
C TYR A 204 -16.19 24.28 7.08
N GLY A 205 -15.97 23.44 8.09
CA GLY A 205 -16.98 22.72 8.87
C GLY A 205 -17.56 23.56 10.02
N ASP A 206 -18.84 23.32 10.34
CA ASP A 206 -19.67 24.23 11.16
C ASP A 206 -19.36 24.26 12.68
N GLY A 207 -18.55 23.32 13.20
CA GLY A 207 -18.18 23.28 14.61
C GLY A 207 -19.34 23.19 15.63
N LYS A 208 -20.55 22.75 15.23
CA LYS A 208 -21.75 22.82 16.10
C LYS A 208 -22.41 21.49 16.48
N ASN A 209 -22.11 20.35 15.87
CA ASN A 209 -22.80 19.09 16.21
C ASN A 209 -21.91 18.01 16.87
N SER A 210 -21.98 17.98 18.21
CA SER A 210 -21.27 17.06 19.12
C SER A 210 -21.68 15.56 19.04
N ALA A 211 -22.13 15.04 17.90
CA ALA A 211 -22.58 13.63 17.83
C ALA A 211 -22.46 12.94 16.46
N SER A 212 -22.03 13.61 15.40
CA SER A 212 -22.08 13.01 14.06
C SER A 212 -20.98 13.59 13.16
N GLY A 213 -20.00 12.77 12.80
CA GLY A 213 -18.91 13.01 11.84
C GLY A 213 -19.19 13.49 10.42
N ALA A 214 -18.59 14.59 10.01
CA ALA A 214 -18.58 15.06 8.64
C ALA A 214 -17.73 14.13 7.73
N TRP A 215 -18.08 14.04 6.44
CA TRP A 215 -17.23 13.43 5.41
C TRP A 215 -16.71 14.55 4.53
N LEU A 216 -15.39 14.79 4.54
CA LEU A 216 -14.70 15.81 3.75
C LEU A 216 -13.68 15.15 2.83
N SER A 217 -13.56 15.59 1.57
CA SER A 217 -12.56 15.09 0.64
C SER A 217 -12.03 16.22 -0.25
N GLY A 218 -10.73 16.50 -0.23
CA GLY A 218 -10.05 17.41 -1.17
C GLY A 218 -9.72 16.72 -2.49
N ALA A 219 -10.71 16.07 -3.13
CA ALA A 219 -10.47 15.16 -4.25
C ALA A 219 -10.11 15.90 -5.56
N ASP A 220 -9.07 16.72 -5.57
CA ASP A 220 -8.44 17.26 -6.78
C ASP A 220 -7.35 16.28 -7.30
N GLU A 221 -6.92 16.45 -8.55
CA GLU A 221 -5.80 15.77 -9.19
C GLU A 221 -4.43 16.42 -8.88
N VAL A 222 -4.37 17.66 -8.32
CA VAL A 222 -3.08 18.39 -8.12
C VAL A 222 -3.05 19.51 -7.05
N GLY A 223 -4.14 19.76 -6.32
CA GLY A 223 -4.40 20.94 -5.49
C GLY A 223 -3.90 20.85 -4.05
N SER A 224 -3.40 21.94 -3.45
CA SER A 224 -3.02 21.95 -2.02
C SER A 224 -4.11 22.62 -1.19
N ASP A 225 -4.83 21.84 -0.39
CA ASP A 225 -6.07 22.26 0.24
C ASP A 225 -5.89 22.71 1.70
N LEU A 226 -6.85 23.51 2.18
CA LEU A 226 -6.95 23.93 3.58
C LEU A 226 -8.31 23.53 4.16
N ILE A 227 -8.28 22.57 5.08
CA ILE A 227 -9.49 21.96 5.64
C ILE A 227 -9.58 22.26 7.15
N TYR A 228 -10.74 22.79 7.58
CA TYR A 228 -11.10 22.95 8.98
C TYR A 228 -12.41 22.20 9.27
N SER A 229 -12.39 21.07 9.97
CA SER A 229 -13.61 20.26 10.19
C SER A 229 -14.41 20.68 11.44
N GLY A 230 -13.73 21.07 12.51
CA GLY A 230 -14.35 21.80 13.62
C GLY A 230 -14.62 20.96 14.86
N ARG A 231 -15.84 20.51 15.12
CA ARG A 231 -16.18 19.65 16.27
C ARG A 231 -17.07 18.52 15.76
N GLY A 232 -16.72 17.26 16.01
CA GLY A 232 -17.37 16.10 15.40
C GLY A 232 -16.49 14.87 15.49
N ASN A 233 -16.94 13.74 14.93
CA ASN A 233 -16.08 12.56 14.76
C ASN A 233 -15.89 12.37 13.25
N ASP A 234 -15.09 13.22 12.64
CA ASP A 234 -15.08 13.49 11.22
C ASP A 234 -14.23 12.50 10.44
N ARG A 235 -14.50 12.37 9.14
CA ARG A 235 -13.71 11.58 8.20
C ARG A 235 -13.26 12.47 7.07
N ILE A 236 -11.95 12.68 6.97
CA ILE A 236 -11.31 13.65 6.09
C ILE A 236 -10.35 12.92 5.17
N TYR A 237 -10.37 13.29 3.90
CA TYR A 237 -9.46 12.80 2.86
C TYR A 237 -8.79 13.99 2.19
N GLY A 238 -7.47 13.96 2.04
CA GLY A 238 -6.70 14.79 1.12
C GLY A 238 -6.88 14.31 -0.32
N ASP A 239 -5.89 14.56 -1.17
CA ASP A 239 -5.99 14.35 -2.61
C ASP A 239 -5.37 13.03 -3.13
N SER A 240 -6.18 12.20 -3.78
CA SER A 240 -5.71 10.93 -4.34
C SER A 240 -5.26 11.15 -5.77
N GLY A 241 -3.99 11.48 -5.94
CA GLY A 241 -3.36 11.50 -7.26
C GLY A 241 -3.62 10.19 -8.03
N LEU A 242 -4.53 10.22 -9.02
CA LEU A 242 -4.74 9.07 -9.91
C LEU A 242 -3.57 8.97 -10.89
N GLY A 243 -2.80 7.88 -10.79
CA GLY A 243 -1.82 7.51 -11.82
C GLY A 243 -0.35 7.81 -11.50
N GLY A 244 0.01 8.00 -10.23
CA GLY A 244 1.40 8.10 -9.79
C GLY A 244 2.04 9.47 -9.97
N THR A 245 1.23 10.54 -10.05
CA THR A 245 1.67 11.91 -9.75
C THR A 245 1.53 12.18 -8.26
N VAL A 246 2.50 12.93 -7.71
CA VAL A 246 2.52 13.40 -6.33
C VAL A 246 1.25 14.23 -6.10
N GLY A 247 0.45 13.89 -5.09
CA GLY A 247 -0.68 14.71 -4.66
C GLY A 247 -0.22 16.07 -4.11
N GLY A 248 -1.18 16.89 -3.73
CA GLY A 248 -1.06 18.22 -3.16
C GLY A 248 -0.49 18.23 -1.75
N ASN A 249 -0.07 19.39 -1.27
CA ASN A 249 0.45 19.51 0.10
C ASN A 249 -0.65 20.11 0.99
N ASP A 250 -1.41 19.24 1.62
CA ASP A 250 -2.63 19.62 2.32
C ASP A 250 -2.37 20.16 3.73
N ARG A 251 -3.27 21.00 4.22
CA ARG A 251 -3.30 21.47 5.61
C ARG A 251 -4.64 21.12 6.21
N ILE A 252 -4.64 20.16 7.13
CA ILE A 252 -5.85 19.62 7.72
C ILE A 252 -5.88 19.90 9.23
N TYR A 253 -6.98 20.48 9.68
CA TYR A 253 -7.31 20.70 11.08
C TYR A 253 -8.63 19.97 11.38
N ALA A 254 -8.55 18.79 12.00
CA ALA A 254 -9.71 17.93 12.24
C ALA A 254 -10.60 18.51 13.35
N GLY A 255 -9.99 18.90 14.48
CA GLY A 255 -10.67 19.68 15.50
C GLY A 255 -11.09 18.82 16.70
N GLY A 256 -12.31 18.98 17.18
CA GLY A 256 -12.73 18.32 18.42
C GLY A 256 -13.64 17.10 18.22
N GLY A 257 -13.14 15.92 18.52
CA GLY A 257 -13.81 14.63 18.65
C GLY A 257 -12.96 13.54 17.99
N ASN A 258 -13.49 12.33 17.80
CA ASN A 258 -12.66 11.21 17.33
C ASN A 258 -12.65 11.14 15.80
N ASP A 259 -11.60 11.68 15.19
CA ASP A 259 -11.52 11.92 13.76
C ASP A 259 -10.75 10.80 13.02
N THR A 260 -10.96 10.70 11.72
CA THR A 260 -10.19 9.84 10.82
C THR A 260 -9.73 10.65 9.62
N VAL A 261 -8.43 10.87 9.47
CA VAL A 261 -7.83 11.71 8.45
C VAL A 261 -6.86 10.89 7.59
N TYR A 262 -6.98 11.04 6.27
CA TYR A 262 -6.02 10.51 5.29
C TYR A 262 -5.46 11.70 4.50
N GLY A 263 -4.15 11.92 4.48
CA GLY A 263 -3.48 12.94 3.64
C GLY A 263 -3.39 12.52 2.17
N GLU A 264 -3.27 11.21 1.93
CA GLU A 264 -3.18 10.58 0.60
C GLU A 264 -1.82 10.79 -0.10
N GLY A 265 -1.59 11.83 -0.87
CA GLY A 265 -0.29 12.03 -1.53
C GLY A 265 0.19 13.48 -1.46
N GLY A 266 1.50 13.70 -1.43
CA GLY A 266 2.10 15.02 -1.23
C GLY A 266 2.64 15.18 0.20
N ASN A 267 3.17 16.36 0.54
CA ASN A 267 3.78 16.60 1.85
C ASN A 267 2.80 17.34 2.77
N ASP A 268 2.07 16.60 3.58
CA ASP A 268 0.90 17.09 4.29
C ASP A 268 1.21 17.62 5.69
N LEU A 269 0.33 18.49 6.18
CA LEU A 269 0.33 18.99 7.55
C LEU A 269 -1.02 18.71 8.21
N ILE A 270 -1.03 17.71 9.09
CA ILE A 270 -2.25 17.19 9.71
C ILE A 270 -2.24 17.42 11.23
N TYR A 271 -3.32 18.02 11.74
CA TYR A 271 -3.59 18.18 13.17
C TYR A 271 -4.92 17.49 13.54
N GLY A 272 -4.87 16.48 14.42
CA GLY A 272 -6.06 15.87 15.02
C GLY A 272 -6.79 16.82 15.98
N GLU A 273 -6.03 17.45 16.88
CA GLU A 273 -6.53 18.35 17.94
C GLU A 273 -7.12 17.62 19.16
N ASP A 274 -8.41 17.72 19.50
CA ASP A 274 -8.96 17.08 20.72
C ASP A 274 -9.69 15.77 20.35
N GLY A 275 -9.24 14.58 20.74
CA GLY A 275 -9.91 13.34 20.30
C GLY A 275 -9.12 12.05 20.48
N ASP A 276 -9.77 10.88 20.32
CA ASP A 276 -9.02 9.65 20.00
C ASP A 276 -8.99 9.53 18.46
N ASP A 277 -7.94 10.05 17.82
CA ASP A 277 -7.89 10.23 16.36
C ASP A 277 -7.16 9.10 15.62
N LEU A 278 -7.49 8.94 14.33
CA LEU A 278 -6.77 8.09 13.39
C LEU A 278 -6.23 8.97 12.25
N LEU A 279 -4.92 9.17 12.18
CA LEU A 279 -4.27 9.99 11.16
C LEU A 279 -3.37 9.11 10.29
N ASP A 280 -3.41 9.33 8.97
CA ASP A 280 -2.60 8.62 7.97
C ASP A 280 -2.07 9.64 6.95
N GLY A 281 -0.75 9.83 6.87
CA GLY A 281 -0.12 10.82 5.99
C GLY A 281 -0.22 10.40 4.53
N GLY A 282 0.16 9.16 4.24
CA GLY A 282 0.06 8.60 2.90
C GLY A 282 1.42 8.60 2.21
N ALA A 283 1.59 9.34 1.12
CA ALA A 283 2.85 9.35 0.35
C ALA A 283 3.45 10.76 0.21
N GLY A 284 4.56 11.03 0.89
CA GLY A 284 5.33 12.26 0.83
C GLY A 284 6.05 12.49 2.15
N ASP A 285 6.72 13.63 2.32
CA ASP A 285 7.37 13.95 3.61
C ASP A 285 6.37 14.70 4.51
N ASP A 286 5.66 13.98 5.36
CA ASP A 286 4.49 14.49 6.08
C ASP A 286 4.81 15.03 7.48
N THR A 287 3.94 15.89 8.00
CA THR A 287 3.97 16.36 9.38
C THR A 287 2.62 16.12 10.06
N LEU A 288 2.60 15.16 10.99
CA LEU A 288 1.38 14.72 11.67
C LEU A 288 1.44 15.00 13.17
N LYS A 289 0.36 15.57 13.72
CA LYS A 289 0.19 15.77 15.15
C LYS A 289 -1.17 15.24 15.61
N GLY A 290 -1.16 14.24 16.49
CA GLY A 290 -2.35 13.66 17.14
C GLY A 290 -3.11 14.72 17.92
N GLY A 291 -2.60 15.13 19.07
CA GLY A 291 -3.21 16.17 19.89
C GLY A 291 -3.51 15.67 21.30
N ASP A 292 -4.69 15.97 21.83
CA ASP A 292 -5.16 15.52 23.13
C ASP A 292 -6.01 14.24 22.98
N GLY A 293 -5.56 13.07 23.43
CA GLY A 293 -6.39 11.88 23.58
C GLY A 293 -5.68 10.54 23.37
N ARG A 294 -6.23 9.64 22.56
CA ARG A 294 -5.56 8.38 22.23
C ARG A 294 -5.47 8.20 20.75
N ASP A 295 -4.37 8.68 20.20
CA ASP A 295 -4.24 8.78 18.76
C ASP A 295 -3.55 7.56 18.18
N THR A 296 -3.89 7.26 16.94
CA THR A 296 -3.15 6.33 16.09
C THR A 296 -2.70 7.11 14.86
N VAL A 297 -1.39 7.23 14.67
CA VAL A 297 -0.81 8.05 13.60
C VAL A 297 0.11 7.20 12.73
N TYR A 298 -0.11 7.23 11.42
CA TYR A 298 0.69 6.59 10.39
C TYR A 298 1.32 7.67 9.51
N GLY A 299 2.65 7.67 9.34
CA GLY A 299 3.36 8.55 8.41
C GLY A 299 3.13 8.10 6.97
N GLY A 300 3.61 6.91 6.64
CA GLY A 300 3.34 6.27 5.35
C GLY A 300 4.62 6.08 4.54
N LEU A 301 4.67 6.58 3.30
CA LEU A 301 5.86 6.56 2.45
C LEU A 301 6.51 7.94 2.43
N GLY A 302 7.76 8.06 2.89
CA GLY A 302 8.51 9.33 2.86
C GLY A 302 9.20 9.59 4.20
N ALA A 303 9.85 10.75 4.34
CA ALA A 303 10.54 11.10 5.58
C ALA A 303 9.65 11.94 6.49
N ASP A 304 8.99 11.30 7.44
CA ASP A 304 7.87 11.90 8.18
C ASP A 304 8.28 12.52 9.52
N THR A 305 7.47 13.48 9.99
CA THR A 305 7.58 14.07 11.32
C THR A 305 6.28 13.86 12.10
N ILE A 306 6.32 12.99 13.11
CA ILE A 306 5.13 12.52 13.83
C ILE A 306 5.21 12.88 15.32
N SER A 307 4.10 13.41 15.85
CA SER A 307 3.94 13.70 17.28
C SER A 307 2.57 13.30 17.82
N GLY A 308 2.55 12.46 18.85
CA GLY A 308 1.31 12.09 19.57
C GLY A 308 0.69 13.25 20.37
N ALA A 309 1.53 14.02 21.09
CA ALA A 309 1.10 15.02 22.09
C ALA A 309 0.41 14.40 23.32
N ASP A 310 -0.61 15.02 23.89
CA ASP A 310 -1.13 14.62 25.20
C ASP A 310 -1.93 13.31 25.09
N GLY A 311 -1.42 12.21 25.67
CA GLY A 311 -2.21 10.99 25.82
C GLY A 311 -1.46 9.70 25.49
N ARG A 312 -2.18 8.64 25.11
CA ARG A 312 -1.59 7.29 24.94
C ARG A 312 -1.51 6.88 23.48
N ASP A 313 -0.58 7.46 22.77
CA ASP A 313 -0.60 7.38 21.32
C ASP A 313 0.14 6.16 20.79
N LEU A 314 -0.22 5.81 19.55
CA LEU A 314 0.38 4.76 18.77
C LEU A 314 0.89 5.37 17.47
N LEU A 315 2.21 5.44 17.30
CA LEU A 315 2.84 6.18 16.21
C LEU A 315 3.65 5.23 15.33
N TYR A 316 3.37 5.27 14.03
CA TYR A 316 3.98 4.48 12.99
C TYR A 316 4.65 5.40 11.97
N GLY A 317 5.96 5.30 11.80
CA GLY A 317 6.69 6.08 10.79
C GLY A 317 6.32 5.61 9.38
N GLY A 318 6.53 4.32 9.11
CA GLY A 318 6.27 3.72 7.81
C GLY A 318 7.59 3.44 7.10
N SER A 319 7.70 3.81 5.82
CA SER A 319 8.90 3.66 5.01
C SER A 319 9.59 5.01 4.81
N GLY A 320 10.85 5.15 5.23
CA GLY A 320 11.64 6.36 5.02
C GLY A 320 12.50 6.68 6.23
N ASP A 321 13.09 7.87 6.31
CA ASP A 321 13.88 8.28 7.48
C ASP A 321 13.01 9.17 8.38
N ASP A 322 12.38 8.57 9.39
CA ASP A 322 11.31 9.21 10.16
C ASP A 322 11.79 9.86 11.45
N ARG A 323 11.03 10.87 11.89
CA ARG A 323 11.18 11.53 13.18
C ARG A 323 9.92 11.35 14.01
N ILE A 324 10.02 10.52 15.04
CA ILE A 324 8.89 10.19 15.90
C ILE A 324 9.20 10.60 17.33
N GLY A 325 8.34 11.42 17.95
CA GLY A 325 8.51 11.82 19.35
C GLY A 325 7.31 12.49 19.96
N ASN A 326 7.25 12.52 21.30
CA ASN A 326 6.23 13.25 22.06
C ASN A 326 6.85 14.46 22.79
N ASN A 327 6.18 15.62 22.79
CA ASN A 327 6.64 16.83 23.48
C ASN A 327 6.00 17.06 24.86
N ASP A 328 4.87 16.43 25.23
CA ASP A 328 4.15 16.77 26.47
C ASP A 328 3.46 15.57 27.18
N ASP A 329 3.94 15.28 28.41
CA ASP A 329 3.30 14.74 29.65
C ASP A 329 2.79 13.27 29.92
N ASN A 330 3.34 12.71 31.02
CA ASN A 330 2.74 11.87 32.09
C ASN A 330 1.66 10.80 31.73
N GLY A 331 2.06 9.57 31.43
CA GLY A 331 1.27 8.40 31.85
C GLY A 331 1.25 7.15 30.95
N TRP A 332 2.25 6.27 31.12
CA TRP A 332 2.30 4.83 30.82
C TRP A 332 2.31 4.39 29.34
N ARG A 333 3.42 3.75 28.96
CA ARG A 333 3.66 2.84 27.82
C ARG A 333 3.16 3.32 26.44
N HIS A 334 4.08 3.99 25.74
CA HIS A 334 4.03 4.26 24.30
C HIS A 334 4.61 3.09 23.51
N GLY A 335 4.05 2.81 22.32
CA GLY A 335 4.59 1.87 21.34
C GLY A 335 4.97 2.65 20.08
N TYR A 336 6.27 2.69 19.79
CA TYR A 336 6.81 3.31 18.58
C TYR A 336 7.26 2.18 17.66
N PHE A 337 6.76 2.17 16.42
CA PHE A 337 7.06 1.12 15.45
C PHE A 337 7.45 1.77 14.12
N SER A 338 8.58 1.36 13.57
CA SER A 338 8.97 1.67 12.18
C SER A 338 8.94 0.40 11.34
N GLU A 339 8.64 0.54 10.03
CA GLU A 339 8.57 -0.58 9.09
C GLU A 339 9.85 -0.69 8.22
N SER A 340 10.52 0.44 7.86
CA SER A 340 11.87 0.47 7.24
C SER A 340 12.50 1.87 7.23
N GLY A 341 13.78 2.05 7.63
CA GLY A 341 14.37 3.39 7.74
C GLY A 341 15.60 3.49 8.64
N GLY A 342 16.33 4.61 8.62
CA GLY A 342 17.30 4.96 9.66
C GLY A 342 16.72 6.00 10.61
N ASP A 343 15.93 5.55 11.58
CA ASP A 343 14.97 6.41 12.25
C ASP A 343 15.50 7.08 13.51
N ILE A 344 14.88 8.20 13.88
CA ILE A 344 15.15 8.88 15.14
C ILE A 344 13.91 8.81 16.02
N ILE A 345 13.98 7.98 17.06
CA ILE A 345 12.86 7.71 17.98
C ILE A 345 13.20 8.28 19.37
N TYR A 346 12.35 9.19 19.86
CA TYR A 346 12.47 9.75 21.21
C TYR A 346 11.34 9.27 22.12
N GLY A 347 11.68 8.51 23.16
CA GLY A 347 10.81 8.22 24.29
C GLY A 347 10.61 9.46 25.18
N ASP A 348 9.48 9.53 25.87
CA ASP A 348 9.14 10.67 26.70
C ASP A 348 9.97 10.71 27.99
N GLY A 349 10.64 11.83 28.25
CA GLY A 349 11.61 12.01 29.33
C GLY A 349 11.08 11.94 30.78
N LYS A 350 9.92 11.34 31.05
CA LYS A 350 9.22 11.46 32.34
C LYS A 350 8.60 10.17 32.91
N ASP A 351 8.55 9.07 32.17
CA ASP A 351 7.74 7.89 32.54
C ASP A 351 8.51 6.58 32.73
N SER A 352 7.99 5.73 33.62
CA SER A 352 8.70 4.57 34.16
C SER A 352 8.82 3.33 33.24
N ALA A 353 8.42 3.40 31.96
CA ALA A 353 8.67 2.35 30.94
C ALA A 353 8.12 2.69 29.54
N SER A 354 9.02 2.72 28.55
CA SER A 354 8.76 2.89 27.10
C SER A 354 9.10 1.60 26.34
N GLY A 355 8.29 1.19 25.36
CA GLY A 355 8.64 0.12 24.42
C GLY A 355 9.02 0.73 23.08
N LEU A 356 10.32 0.87 22.82
CA LEU A 356 10.85 1.51 21.62
C LEU A 356 11.40 0.42 20.69
N VAL A 357 10.95 0.36 19.44
CA VAL A 357 11.39 -0.65 18.46
C VAL A 357 11.88 0.09 17.22
N GLY A 358 13.17 -0.04 16.92
CA GLY A 358 13.77 0.34 15.64
C GLY A 358 13.34 -0.62 14.53
N ALA A 359 13.68 -0.33 13.28
CA ALA A 359 13.29 -1.12 12.12
C ALA A 359 14.52 -1.69 11.39
N THR A 360 14.37 -2.02 10.11
CA THR A 360 15.53 -2.34 9.27
C THR A 360 16.27 -1.06 8.89
N GLY A 361 17.50 -0.87 9.38
CA GLY A 361 18.35 0.30 9.10
C GLY A 361 19.22 0.67 10.31
N ASN A 362 19.91 1.82 10.26
CA ASN A 362 20.73 2.27 11.40
C ASN A 362 19.92 3.26 12.23
N ASP A 363 19.34 2.82 13.34
CA ASP A 363 18.44 3.64 14.14
C ASP A 363 19.13 4.40 15.29
N PHE A 364 18.55 5.55 15.66
CA PHE A 364 18.90 6.30 16.87
C PHE A 364 17.71 6.30 17.83
N ILE A 365 17.79 5.45 18.85
CA ILE A 365 16.72 5.23 19.82
C ILE A 365 17.15 5.82 21.16
N PHE A 366 16.41 6.82 21.63
CA PHE A 366 16.66 7.46 22.93
C PHE A 366 15.45 7.31 23.83
N SER A 367 15.62 6.75 25.03
CA SER A 367 14.56 6.67 26.03
C SER A 367 14.62 7.80 27.06
N GLY A 368 13.58 7.89 27.89
CA GLY A 368 13.40 8.89 28.94
C GLY A 368 13.93 8.45 30.30
N GLN A 369 13.47 9.11 31.39
CA GLN A 369 13.75 8.66 32.77
C GLN A 369 12.75 7.57 33.16
N GLY A 370 13.19 6.36 33.52
CA GLY A 370 12.29 5.24 33.80
C GLY A 370 12.93 3.88 33.59
N ASN A 371 12.17 2.79 33.69
CA ASN A 371 12.64 1.45 33.32
C ASN A 371 12.13 1.10 31.91
N ASP A 372 12.90 1.42 30.89
CA ASP A 372 12.52 1.30 29.49
C ASP A 372 12.91 -0.05 28.87
N THR A 373 12.32 -0.39 27.72
CA THR A 373 12.73 -1.50 26.88
C THR A 373 12.92 -1.05 25.44
N LEU A 374 14.13 -1.20 24.91
CA LEU A 374 14.54 -0.76 23.57
C LEU A 374 14.90 -1.99 22.72
N TYR A 375 14.52 -2.00 21.44
CA TYR A 375 14.85 -3.02 20.45
C TYR A 375 15.46 -2.34 19.20
N GLY A 376 16.65 -2.75 18.76
CA GLY A 376 17.34 -2.17 17.61
C GLY A 376 17.16 -2.93 16.28
N ASP A 377 16.45 -4.06 16.25
CA ASP A 377 16.17 -4.82 15.02
C ASP A 377 17.41 -5.05 14.10
N ASN A 378 17.37 -4.82 12.78
CA ASN A 378 18.46 -5.16 11.86
C ASN A 378 19.21 -3.90 11.36
N GLY A 379 20.47 -3.72 11.72
CA GLY A 379 21.39 -2.67 11.25
C GLY A 379 22.36 -2.23 12.34
N ASN A 380 23.14 -1.14 12.15
CA ASN A 380 24.03 -0.64 13.21
C ASN A 380 23.32 0.46 14.01
N ASN A 381 22.79 0.11 15.17
CA ASN A 381 21.91 0.94 15.96
C ASN A 381 22.65 1.67 17.08
N PHE A 382 22.12 2.82 17.45
CA PHE A 382 22.50 3.56 18.65
C PHE A 382 21.31 3.61 19.60
N ALA A 383 21.39 2.90 20.73
CA ALA A 383 20.35 2.88 21.76
C ALA A 383 20.88 3.50 23.06
N GLY A 384 20.22 4.52 23.59
CA GLY A 384 20.62 5.19 24.83
C GLY A 384 19.45 5.44 25.77
N ALA A 385 19.57 4.98 27.02
CA ALA A 385 18.63 5.32 28.09
C ALA A 385 18.99 6.64 28.77
N ALA A 386 18.02 7.36 29.35
CA ALA A 386 18.32 8.55 30.14
C ALA A 386 18.77 8.19 31.57
N ALA A 387 19.40 9.13 32.27
CA ALA A 387 19.94 8.88 33.61
C ALA A 387 18.85 8.56 34.65
N GLY A 388 18.83 7.31 35.13
CA GLY A 388 17.96 6.83 36.21
C GLY A 388 16.87 5.86 35.72
N GLY A 389 17.11 4.56 35.85
CA GLY A 389 16.24 3.50 35.32
C GLY A 389 16.60 2.09 35.78
N ALA A 390 15.94 1.07 35.27
CA ALA A 390 16.45 -0.30 35.21
C ALA A 390 15.99 -0.82 33.87
N ASP A 391 16.78 -0.50 32.86
CA ASP A 391 16.43 -0.53 31.46
C ASP A 391 16.75 -1.90 30.85
N THR A 392 16.13 -2.22 29.72
CA THR A 392 16.42 -3.43 28.96
C THR A 392 16.62 -3.09 27.49
N ILE A 393 17.82 -3.33 26.96
CA ILE A 393 18.18 -2.99 25.59
C ILE A 393 18.52 -4.27 24.83
N TYR A 394 17.80 -4.54 23.74
CA TYR A 394 18.11 -5.58 22.77
C TYR A 394 18.63 -4.90 21.50
N ALA A 395 19.92 -4.99 21.22
CA ALA A 395 20.56 -4.25 20.14
C ALA A 395 20.23 -4.81 18.75
N GLY A 396 20.00 -6.12 18.66
CA GLY A 396 19.53 -6.78 17.44
C GLY A 396 20.67 -7.35 16.61
N SER A 397 20.64 -7.17 15.28
CA SER A 397 21.72 -7.65 14.42
C SER A 397 22.45 -6.53 13.69
N GLY A 398 23.77 -6.47 13.83
CA GLY A 398 24.64 -5.44 13.27
C GLY A 398 25.78 -5.10 14.23
N ASN A 399 26.51 -4.00 14.01
CA ASN A 399 27.51 -3.55 14.99
C ASN A 399 26.91 -2.41 15.81
N ASP A 400 26.27 -2.75 16.90
CA ASP A 400 25.43 -1.82 17.65
C ASP A 400 26.22 -1.07 18.72
N THR A 401 25.67 0.05 19.19
CA THR A 401 26.15 0.77 20.36
C THR A 401 25.00 1.03 21.34
N ALA A 402 25.11 0.49 22.56
CA ALA A 402 24.10 0.64 23.60
C ALA A 402 24.66 1.27 24.88
N TYR A 403 23.88 2.17 25.50
CA TYR A 403 24.19 2.83 26.77
C TYR A 403 23.03 2.70 27.77
N GLY A 404 23.26 2.04 28.92
CA GLY A 404 22.31 1.98 30.04
C GLY A 404 22.34 3.21 30.95
N GLU A 405 23.45 3.96 30.98
CA GLU A 405 23.67 5.15 31.79
C GLU A 405 23.55 4.94 33.31
N GLY A 406 22.35 4.86 33.89
CA GLY A 406 22.20 4.86 35.34
C GLY A 406 21.03 4.05 35.88
N GLY A 407 21.29 2.82 36.27
CA GLY A 407 20.58 2.05 37.26
C GLY A 407 20.93 0.58 37.12
N ASP A 408 20.03 -0.35 37.41
CA ASP A 408 20.34 -1.78 37.29
C ASP A 408 19.84 -2.29 35.92
N ASP A 409 20.67 -2.15 34.89
CA ASP A 409 20.24 -2.28 33.48
C ASP A 409 20.54 -3.67 32.88
N ALA A 410 19.86 -4.07 31.81
CA ALA A 410 20.07 -5.31 31.07
C ALA A 410 20.33 -5.04 29.58
N LEU A 411 21.56 -5.28 29.10
CA LEU A 411 21.98 -4.99 27.72
C LEU A 411 22.33 -6.28 26.98
N PHE A 412 21.71 -6.50 25.82
CA PHE A 412 21.89 -7.67 24.97
C PHE A 412 22.30 -7.23 23.56
N GLY A 413 23.54 -7.50 23.14
CA GLY A 413 24.06 -7.18 21.81
C GLY A 413 23.54 -8.11 20.71
N GLU A 414 23.20 -9.34 21.07
CA GLU A 414 22.67 -10.37 20.16
C GLU A 414 23.62 -10.80 19.02
N LYS A 415 23.68 -10.13 17.85
CA LYS A 415 24.53 -10.56 16.72
C LYS A 415 25.32 -9.39 16.13
N GLY A 416 26.64 -9.49 16.16
CA GLY A 416 27.60 -8.65 15.46
C GLY A 416 28.67 -8.11 16.40
N ASN A 417 29.40 -7.04 16.04
CA ASN A 417 30.47 -6.53 16.89
C ASN A 417 29.97 -5.34 17.71
N ASP A 418 29.39 -5.62 18.87
CA ASP A 418 28.61 -4.63 19.59
C ASP A 418 29.45 -3.86 20.60
N THR A 419 29.01 -2.66 20.95
CA THR A 419 29.63 -1.82 21.98
C THR A 419 28.61 -1.49 23.06
N LEU A 420 28.66 -2.18 24.20
CA LEU A 420 27.66 -2.08 25.27
C LEU A 420 28.27 -1.45 26.53
N TYR A 421 27.65 -0.36 27.02
CA TYR A 421 28.06 0.36 28.23
C TYR A 421 26.92 0.36 29.26
N GLY A 422 27.07 -0.38 30.37
CA GLY A 422 26.10 -0.45 31.47
C GLY A 422 25.91 0.90 32.16
N GLY A 423 26.97 1.44 32.77
CA GLY A 423 26.95 2.79 33.33
C GLY A 423 27.05 2.77 34.84
N SER A 424 25.99 3.10 35.58
CA SER A 424 26.01 3.13 37.05
C SER A 424 24.86 2.35 37.69
N GLY A 425 25.19 1.25 38.35
CA GLY A 425 24.28 0.37 39.08
C GLY A 425 24.73 -1.08 38.93
N ALA A 426 23.87 -2.06 39.16
CA ALA A 426 24.22 -3.47 39.02
C ALA A 426 23.70 -4.02 37.69
N ASP A 427 24.53 -3.95 36.65
CA ASP A 427 24.10 -4.22 35.28
C ASP A 427 24.26 -5.69 34.87
N GLU A 428 23.45 -6.14 33.93
CA GLU A 428 23.53 -7.43 33.25
C GLU A 428 23.85 -7.21 31.77
N ILE A 429 25.04 -7.62 31.31
CA ILE A 429 25.51 -7.32 29.95
C ILE A 429 25.86 -8.62 29.22
N ALA A 430 25.25 -8.85 28.08
CA ALA A 430 25.48 -9.98 27.19
C ALA A 430 25.83 -9.48 25.79
N GLY A 431 27.07 -9.66 25.35
CA GLY A 431 27.49 -9.28 24.00
C GLY A 431 26.77 -10.07 22.89
N GLY A 432 26.53 -11.37 23.12
CA GLY A 432 25.91 -12.21 22.11
C GLY A 432 26.96 -12.86 21.19
N LEU A 433 26.69 -12.89 19.89
CA LEU A 433 27.52 -13.52 18.87
C LEU A 433 28.32 -12.47 18.10
N GLY A 434 29.64 -12.39 18.33
CA GLY A 434 30.56 -11.56 17.55
C GLY A 434 31.71 -11.03 18.42
N VAL A 435 32.37 -9.95 17.99
CA VAL A 435 33.49 -9.33 18.74
C VAL A 435 32.99 -8.10 19.47
N ASP A 436 32.61 -8.32 20.73
CA ASP A 436 31.94 -7.28 21.51
C ASP A 436 32.89 -6.49 22.41
N THR A 437 32.58 -5.21 22.58
CA THR A 437 33.18 -4.30 23.56
C THR A 437 32.19 -4.07 24.69
N LEU A 438 32.42 -4.69 25.84
CA LEU A 438 31.52 -4.63 27.00
C LEU A 438 32.13 -3.82 28.15
N SER A 439 31.36 -2.92 28.76
CA SER A 439 31.78 -2.14 29.93
C SER A 439 30.64 -1.96 30.92
N GLY A 440 30.75 -2.56 32.11
CA GLY A 440 29.74 -2.43 33.18
C GLY A 440 29.71 -1.04 33.85
N GLY A 441 30.86 -0.38 33.98
CA GLY A 441 30.93 0.92 34.66
C GLY A 441 31.01 0.78 36.18
N SER A 442 30.17 1.49 36.93
CA SER A 442 30.22 1.54 38.40
C SER A 442 29.08 0.78 39.06
N GLY A 443 29.41 -0.27 39.80
CA GLY A 443 28.46 -1.03 40.61
C GLY A 443 28.79 -2.51 40.53
N ALA A 444 27.78 -3.38 40.68
CA ALA A 444 27.99 -4.82 40.82
C ALA A 444 27.50 -5.58 39.59
N ASP A 445 28.31 -5.53 38.53
CA ASP A 445 27.88 -5.96 37.20
C ASP A 445 28.04 -7.47 36.98
N THR A 446 27.22 -8.00 36.08
CA THR A 446 27.16 -9.38 35.63
C THR A 446 27.34 -9.43 34.13
N PHE A 447 28.44 -10.04 33.67
CA PHE A 447 28.64 -10.33 32.26
C PHE A 447 28.19 -11.75 31.93
N ILE A 448 27.38 -11.89 30.89
CA ILE A 448 26.93 -13.18 30.37
C ILE A 448 27.74 -13.51 29.12
N PHE A 449 28.45 -14.64 29.18
CA PHE A 449 29.22 -15.16 28.06
C PHE A 449 28.56 -16.44 27.57
N THR A 450 28.20 -16.47 26.29
CA THR A 450 27.61 -17.63 25.63
C THR A 450 28.72 -18.49 25.04
N ALA A 451 28.77 -19.79 25.37
CA ALA A 451 29.71 -20.75 24.80
C ALA A 451 29.03 -22.10 24.55
N GLU A 452 29.18 -22.68 23.35
CA GLU A 452 28.57 -23.98 23.00
C GLU A 452 29.51 -25.17 23.27
N LEU A 453 28.95 -26.25 23.82
CA LEU A 453 29.62 -27.55 24.07
C LEU A 453 28.83 -28.66 23.38
N ASN A 454 29.38 -29.28 22.32
CA ASN A 454 28.71 -30.35 21.57
C ASN A 454 29.17 -31.76 22.00
N GLN A 455 28.22 -32.62 22.40
CA GLN A 455 28.41 -34.04 22.78
C GLN A 455 28.25 -34.99 21.58
N TYR A 456 29.14 -35.99 21.43
CA TYR A 456 29.03 -37.03 20.40
C TYR A 456 28.63 -38.40 20.98
N HIS A 457 27.57 -39.02 20.44
CA HIS A 457 27.30 -40.45 20.51
C HIS A 457 27.81 -41.14 19.23
N HIS A 458 28.87 -41.95 19.33
CA HIS A 458 29.35 -42.78 18.23
C HIS A 458 28.46 -44.02 18.04
N HIS A 459 27.75 -44.11 16.91
CA HIS A 459 27.29 -45.40 16.36
C HIS A 459 27.80 -45.55 14.93
N GLY A 460 29.03 -46.08 14.79
CA GLY A 460 29.58 -46.49 13.51
C GLY A 460 29.11 -47.89 13.12
N TRP A 461 28.36 -47.99 12.01
CA TRP A 461 28.04 -49.24 11.32
C TRP A 461 29.13 -49.47 10.25
N HIS A 462 29.90 -50.55 10.34
CA HIS A 462 30.83 -50.99 9.28
C HIS A 462 30.29 -52.24 8.57
N GLY A 463 30.00 -52.10 7.28
CA GLY A 463 29.78 -53.18 6.32
C GLY A 463 31.10 -53.81 5.85
N TRP A 464 31.08 -55.14 5.71
CA TRP A 464 32.21 -56.05 5.64
C TRP A 464 32.99 -56.13 4.32
N GLY A 465 34.28 -56.51 4.40
CA GLY A 465 34.93 -57.37 3.39
C GLY A 465 36.46 -57.42 3.39
N GLY A 466 37.08 -58.42 4.04
CA GLY A 466 38.45 -58.87 3.71
C GLY A 466 39.28 -59.39 4.88
N TRP A 467 39.50 -60.71 4.92
CA TRP A 467 40.22 -61.46 5.95
C TRP A 467 41.72 -61.12 6.07
N HIS A 468 42.24 -60.99 7.29
CA HIS A 468 43.34 -61.80 7.87
C HIS A 468 43.53 -61.40 9.36
N GLY A 469 43.55 -62.40 10.24
CA GLY A 469 43.70 -62.21 11.68
C GLY A 469 45.13 -61.92 12.12
N GLY A 470 45.28 -61.38 13.32
CA GLY A 470 46.56 -61.25 14.01
C GLY A 470 46.56 -60.12 15.03
N TYR A 471 46.89 -60.48 16.27
CA TYR A 471 47.16 -59.59 17.39
C TYR A 471 48.36 -58.65 17.15
N ASP A 472 48.48 -57.68 18.06
CA ASP A 472 49.72 -57.09 18.60
C ASP A 472 50.17 -55.69 18.13
N HIS A 473 50.07 -54.74 19.09
CA HIS A 473 51.17 -53.97 19.71
C HIS A 473 52.14 -53.10 18.85
N TYR A 474 52.40 -51.92 19.42
CA TYR A 474 53.65 -51.13 19.46
C TYR A 474 53.97 -50.06 18.39
N ASP A 475 54.10 -48.83 18.94
CA ASP A 475 55.29 -47.95 18.94
C ASP A 475 55.60 -46.98 17.79
N LEU A 476 56.11 -45.84 18.25
CA LEU A 476 56.73 -44.72 17.53
C LEU A 476 57.82 -45.15 16.53
N GLN A 477 57.88 -44.44 15.39
CA GLN A 477 59.08 -44.06 14.62
C GLN A 477 58.64 -43.07 13.52
N SER A 478 58.81 -41.75 13.64
CA SER A 478 60.03 -40.92 13.55
C SER A 478 60.39 -40.44 12.13
N TRP A 479 60.35 -39.11 11.96
CA TRP A 479 61.23 -38.26 11.12
C TRP A 479 61.11 -38.37 9.58
N SER A 480 61.35 -37.35 8.76
CA SER A 480 62.25 -36.17 8.87
C SER A 480 62.04 -35.15 7.73
N ASP A 481 62.61 -33.96 7.96
CA ASP A 481 63.14 -32.96 7.01
C ASP A 481 62.16 -31.94 6.40
N SER A 482 62.23 -30.66 6.83
CA SER A 482 63.13 -29.60 6.30
C SER A 482 62.38 -28.84 5.19
N THR A 483 62.20 -27.52 5.12
CA THR A 483 62.81 -26.32 5.70
C THR A 483 62.01 -25.13 5.13
N THR A 484 62.23 -23.93 5.67
CA THR A 484 61.96 -22.57 5.13
C THR A 484 60.57 -21.93 5.31
N MET A 485 60.60 -20.80 6.05
CA MET A 485 59.74 -19.59 6.03
C MET A 485 58.41 -19.70 6.81
N GLY A 486 58.06 -18.82 7.75
CA GLY A 486 58.64 -17.60 8.32
C GLY A 486 57.96 -17.30 9.67
N MET A 487 58.58 -16.44 10.49
CA MET A 487 57.92 -15.83 11.65
C MET A 487 56.86 -14.81 11.20
N ASP A 488 56.02 -14.44 12.17
CA ASP A 488 55.05 -13.33 12.21
C ASP A 488 53.68 -13.69 11.56
N THR A 489 52.52 -13.46 12.17
CA THR A 489 52.13 -12.51 13.23
C THR A 489 50.83 -13.02 13.86
N ILE A 490 50.69 -12.89 15.18
CA ILE A 490 49.38 -12.89 15.85
C ILE A 490 48.65 -11.66 15.33
N THR A 491 47.44 -11.84 14.80
CA THR A 491 46.55 -10.73 14.47
C THR A 491 45.20 -11.03 15.09
N ASP A 492 44.82 -10.14 16.00
CA ASP A 492 43.51 -9.89 16.58
C ASP A 492 43.04 -10.71 17.79
N PHE A 493 43.69 -10.45 18.93
CA PHE A 493 43.04 -9.61 19.94
C PHE A 493 43.40 -8.15 19.66
N LEU A 494 42.45 -7.30 19.27
CA LEU A 494 42.69 -5.86 19.08
C LEU A 494 41.48 -5.01 19.49
N SER A 495 41.44 -4.72 20.78
CA SER A 495 41.32 -3.38 21.39
C SER A 495 40.31 -3.31 22.55
N ILE A 496 40.84 -3.07 23.76
CA ILE A 496 40.15 -2.35 24.82
C ILE A 496 40.92 -1.04 24.95
N LYS A 497 40.30 0.09 24.60
CA LYS A 497 40.95 1.40 24.61
C LYS A 497 40.64 2.13 25.91
N ASP A 498 41.63 2.18 26.79
CA ASP A 498 41.66 3.07 27.95
C ASP A 498 41.81 4.53 27.45
N LEU A 499 40.74 5.32 27.48
CA LEU A 499 40.80 6.77 27.26
C LEU A 499 41.33 7.45 28.54
N GLY A 500 42.65 7.38 28.73
CA GLY A 500 43.33 8.16 29.73
C GLY A 500 43.35 9.65 29.40
N ALA A 501 42.53 10.46 30.08
CA ALA A 501 42.95 11.60 30.92
C ALA A 501 41.86 12.68 31.07
N ASN A 502 41.17 12.69 32.22
CA ASN A 502 40.83 13.96 32.87
C ASN A 502 40.96 13.83 34.40
N PRO A 503 41.73 14.69 35.09
CA PRO A 503 42.08 14.48 36.49
C PRO A 503 41.19 15.35 37.38
N LEU A 504 40.23 14.80 38.14
CA LEU A 504 39.72 15.48 39.34
C LEU A 504 38.81 14.59 40.21
N ILE A 505 39.21 14.54 41.49
CA ILE A 505 38.43 14.21 42.71
C ILE A 505 38.50 12.75 43.19
N ALA A 506 39.51 12.56 44.04
CA ALA A 506 39.63 11.59 45.11
C ALA A 506 38.35 11.39 45.96
N ALA A 507 38.08 10.14 46.38
CA ALA A 507 38.34 9.69 47.75
C ALA A 507 37.71 8.30 48.07
N GLY A 508 38.58 7.29 48.25
CA GLY A 508 38.45 6.31 49.35
C GLY A 508 37.83 4.93 49.08
N GLY A 509 38.67 3.89 49.03
CA GLY A 509 38.27 2.48 49.19
C GLY A 509 39.26 1.54 48.49
N PRO A 510 39.63 0.35 49.01
CA PRO A 510 40.93 -0.26 48.73
C PRO A 510 40.95 -1.09 47.44
N ASP A 511 41.81 -0.70 46.50
CA ASP A 511 42.35 -1.62 45.50
C ASP A 511 43.22 -2.66 46.22
N LYS A 512 42.60 -3.79 46.58
CA LYS A 512 43.22 -5.10 46.85
C LYS A 512 42.15 -6.11 47.27
N ILE A 513 41.80 -7.02 46.37
CA ILE A 513 41.30 -8.33 46.77
C ILE A 513 42.54 -9.19 47.07
N ASP A 514 42.91 -9.27 48.34
CA ASP A 514 43.97 -10.16 48.84
C ASP A 514 43.30 -11.48 49.28
N LEU A 515 43.24 -12.44 48.35
CA LEU A 515 42.56 -13.74 48.54
C LEU A 515 43.34 -14.71 49.47
N VAL A 516 44.19 -14.21 50.37
CA VAL A 516 45.08 -14.99 51.23
C VAL A 516 44.48 -15.30 52.63
N GLN A 517 43.29 -14.78 52.97
CA GLN A 517 42.69 -14.98 54.31
C GLN A 517 41.46 -15.89 54.42
N LEU A 518 41.02 -16.57 53.35
CA LEU A 518 39.85 -17.47 53.45
C LEU A 518 40.17 -18.98 53.41
N LEU A 519 41.39 -19.39 53.08
CA LEU A 519 41.77 -20.81 53.10
C LEU A 519 43.17 -20.95 53.72
N GLY A 520 43.22 -21.19 55.02
CA GLY A 520 44.44 -21.64 55.69
C GLY A 520 44.90 -22.97 55.10
N ASP A 521 46.21 -23.17 55.05
CA ASP A 521 46.88 -24.33 54.47
C ASP A 521 46.18 -25.66 54.81
N ASP A 522 45.71 -26.36 53.76
CA ASP A 522 45.00 -27.64 53.76
C ASP A 522 43.70 -27.72 54.59
N VAL A 523 42.57 -27.27 54.00
CA VAL A 523 41.23 -27.64 54.47
C VAL A 523 40.63 -28.72 53.57
N ASP A 524 40.81 -29.97 53.99
CA ASP A 524 40.17 -31.18 53.46
C ASP A 524 38.71 -31.23 53.96
N LEU A 525 37.73 -30.70 53.20
CA LEU A 525 36.31 -30.81 53.54
C LEU A 525 35.79 -32.23 53.23
N LYS A 526 35.97 -33.15 54.18
CA LYS A 526 35.38 -34.50 54.10
C LYS A 526 33.88 -34.48 54.42
N TRP A 527 33.06 -34.93 53.47
CA TRP A 527 31.70 -35.42 53.72
C TRP A 527 31.56 -36.89 53.28
N GLY A 528 30.98 -37.70 54.16
CA GLY A 528 31.23 -39.15 54.24
C GLY A 528 30.34 -40.05 53.38
N GLY A 529 30.97 -41.00 52.69
CA GLY A 529 30.35 -42.17 52.05
C GLY A 529 31.42 -43.03 51.38
N THR A 530 31.43 -44.34 51.64
CA THR A 530 32.52 -45.26 51.28
C THR A 530 32.39 -45.83 49.86
N THR A 531 32.95 -45.16 48.85
CA THR A 531 33.48 -45.70 47.57
C THR A 531 34.29 -44.62 46.83
N PRO A 532 35.42 -44.92 46.15
CA PRO A 532 36.33 -43.91 45.63
C PRO A 532 35.97 -43.49 44.19
N THR A 533 35.16 -42.44 44.05
CA THR A 533 35.10 -41.58 42.85
C THR A 533 34.75 -40.18 43.33
N ALA A 534 35.76 -39.36 43.63
CA ALA A 534 35.59 -37.97 44.05
C ALA A 534 35.75 -37.05 42.84
N TYR A 535 34.76 -36.19 42.61
CA TYR A 535 34.78 -35.10 41.63
C TYR A 535 34.86 -33.78 42.40
N GLY A 536 35.76 -32.88 42.00
CA GLY A 536 35.97 -31.59 42.68
C GLY A 536 36.63 -30.57 41.76
N VAL A 537 36.30 -29.29 41.98
CA VAL A 537 37.00 -28.14 41.38
C VAL A 537 38.24 -27.86 42.22
N TRP A 538 39.40 -27.81 41.57
CA TRP A 538 40.67 -27.53 42.21
C TRP A 538 41.11 -26.10 41.91
N PHE A 539 41.57 -25.40 42.94
CA PHE A 539 42.26 -24.14 42.77
C PHE A 539 43.75 -24.38 43.01
N LYS A 540 44.58 -24.23 41.98
CA LYS A 540 46.04 -24.32 42.14
C LYS A 540 46.62 -22.92 42.12
N HIS A 541 47.41 -22.59 43.14
CA HIS A 541 48.11 -21.31 43.21
C HIS A 541 49.60 -21.54 42.91
N GLU A 542 50.10 -20.99 41.81
CA GLU A 542 51.54 -20.99 41.48
C GLU A 542 51.93 -19.61 40.93
N GLY A 543 52.90 -18.96 41.57
CA GLY A 543 53.53 -17.74 41.05
C GLY A 543 52.68 -16.47 41.08
N GLY A 544 51.66 -16.38 41.95
CA GLY A 544 50.80 -15.20 42.08
C GLY A 544 49.50 -15.24 41.28
N ASN A 545 49.29 -16.30 40.49
CA ASN A 545 48.04 -16.56 39.78
C ASN A 545 47.31 -17.76 40.40
N THR A 546 45.99 -17.64 40.51
CA THR A 546 45.09 -18.73 40.93
C THR A 546 44.46 -19.32 39.68
N TYR A 547 44.67 -20.61 39.44
CA TYR A 547 44.07 -21.36 38.34
C TYR A 547 42.84 -22.13 38.84
N VAL A 548 41.74 -22.07 38.10
CA VAL A 548 40.54 -22.89 38.34
C VAL A 548 40.60 -24.11 37.43
N TYR A 549 40.49 -25.31 38.00
CA TYR A 549 40.48 -26.57 37.27
C TYR A 549 39.21 -27.35 37.63
N ALA A 550 38.34 -27.61 36.66
CA ALA A 550 37.18 -28.47 36.81
C ALA A 550 37.41 -29.78 36.04
N ASP A 551 37.54 -30.91 36.76
CA ASP A 551 37.57 -32.24 36.14
C ASP A 551 36.15 -32.79 36.04
N ILE A 552 35.62 -32.82 34.82
CA ILE A 552 34.29 -33.36 34.48
C ILE A 552 34.37 -34.70 33.74
N SER A 553 35.52 -35.39 33.76
CA SER A 553 35.81 -36.58 32.94
C SER A 553 35.00 -37.85 33.29
N GLY A 554 33.83 -37.75 33.94
CA GLY A 554 33.06 -38.92 34.33
C GLY A 554 31.55 -38.79 34.55
N ASN A 555 30.85 -37.75 34.08
CA ASN A 555 29.38 -37.75 34.13
C ASN A 555 28.72 -37.26 32.81
N PRO A 556 27.99 -38.14 32.08
CA PRO A 556 27.35 -37.82 30.80
C PRO A 556 26.00 -37.08 30.92
N ALA A 557 25.75 -36.37 32.02
CA ALA A 557 24.46 -35.70 32.24
C ALA A 557 24.60 -34.43 33.08
N VAL A 558 25.13 -33.35 32.50
CA VAL A 558 24.87 -31.98 32.96
C VAL A 558 24.80 -31.09 31.72
N ALA A 559 23.63 -30.48 31.49
CA ALA A 559 23.43 -29.37 30.56
C ALA A 559 23.78 -28.07 31.30
N GLU A 560 24.32 -27.09 30.57
CA GLU A 560 24.78 -25.78 31.06
C GLU A 560 25.92 -25.78 32.08
N LEU A 561 26.99 -25.07 31.74
CA LEU A 561 27.97 -24.57 32.71
C LEU A 561 28.02 -23.04 32.59
N ALA A 562 26.99 -22.37 33.11
CA ALA A 562 27.01 -20.92 33.27
C ALA A 562 28.02 -20.54 34.37
N PHE A 563 29.09 -19.82 34.02
CA PHE A 563 29.97 -19.21 35.00
C PHE A 563 29.42 -17.83 35.37
N LYS A 564 28.68 -17.76 36.48
CA LYS A 564 28.28 -16.47 37.06
C LYS A 564 29.49 -15.87 37.80
N LEU A 565 30.23 -15.00 37.12
CA LEU A 565 31.34 -14.25 37.71
C LEU A 565 30.80 -12.93 38.26
N THR A 566 30.32 -12.95 39.51
CA THR A 566 29.91 -11.72 40.21
C THR A 566 31.13 -11.01 40.81
N GLY A 567 31.31 -9.72 40.49
CA GLY A 567 32.30 -8.86 41.12
C GLY A 567 33.73 -8.93 40.55
N ILE A 568 33.88 -9.16 39.24
CA ILE A 568 35.20 -9.21 38.59
C ILE A 568 35.40 -7.99 37.69
N HIS A 569 36.45 -7.22 37.98
CA HIS A 569 36.75 -5.96 37.29
C HIS A 569 37.84 -6.05 36.20
N HIS A 570 38.34 -7.24 35.81
CA HIS A 570 39.28 -7.44 34.67
C HIS A 570 39.64 -8.92 34.42
N LEU A 571 39.79 -9.34 33.15
CA LEU A 571 40.42 -10.61 32.74
C LEU A 571 41.29 -10.43 31.48
N VAL A 572 42.50 -11.01 31.46
CA VAL A 572 43.38 -11.08 30.27
C VAL A 572 43.79 -12.54 30.07
N VAL A 573 43.62 -13.08 28.85
CA VAL A 573 44.08 -14.43 28.48
C VAL A 573 44.84 -14.37 27.16
N GLY A 574 45.97 -15.09 27.08
CA GLY A 574 46.78 -15.27 25.89
C GLY A 574 47.19 -16.74 25.68
N ASP A 575 47.07 -17.15 24.41
CA ASP A 575 47.66 -18.23 23.62
C ASP A 575 47.60 -19.69 24.09
N PHE A 576 46.93 -20.54 23.28
CA PHE A 576 47.36 -21.93 23.03
C PHE A 576 47.03 -22.40 21.59
N LEU A 577 47.99 -23.11 20.98
CA LEU A 577 47.99 -23.61 19.60
C LEU A 577 47.45 -25.05 19.47
N GLY A 578 46.69 -25.30 18.39
CA GLY A 578 46.77 -26.49 17.54
C GLY A 578 45.68 -27.57 17.70
N VAL A 579 44.71 -27.61 16.77
CA VAL A 579 43.87 -28.78 16.46
C VAL A 579 43.75 -28.97 14.94
N SER A 580 43.59 -30.22 14.50
CA SER A 580 43.48 -30.63 13.10
C SER A 580 42.12 -30.26 12.52
N SER A 581 42.10 -29.50 11.41
CA SER A 581 40.86 -29.07 10.77
C SER A 581 40.01 -30.26 10.27
N GLN A 582 38.73 -30.28 10.62
CA GLN A 582 37.68 -31.17 10.13
C GLN A 582 36.98 -30.52 8.93
N GLY A 583 36.60 -31.33 7.94
CA GLY A 583 35.98 -30.77 6.73
C GLY A 583 34.56 -30.23 6.98
N PRO A 584 34.09 -29.31 6.14
CA PRO A 584 32.78 -28.69 6.29
C PRO A 584 31.63 -29.65 6.01
N ILE A 585 30.44 -29.28 6.44
CA ILE A 585 29.18 -30.01 6.25
C ILE A 585 28.21 -29.08 5.51
N ALA A 586 27.99 -29.39 4.22
CA ALA A 586 27.01 -28.70 3.41
C ALA A 586 25.62 -29.34 3.61
N ASN A 587 24.62 -28.51 3.90
CA ASN A 587 23.22 -28.86 4.04
C ASN A 587 22.43 -28.34 2.84
N ALA A 588 21.33 -28.98 2.46
CA ALA A 588 20.57 -28.53 1.28
C ALA A 588 19.76 -27.26 1.57
N ASP A 589 19.73 -26.34 0.62
CA ASP A 589 19.01 -25.08 0.71
C ASP A 589 17.78 -25.01 -0.16
N SER A 590 16.90 -24.08 0.20
CA SER A 590 15.74 -23.71 -0.60
C SER A 590 15.37 -22.25 -0.42
N ASN A 591 14.62 -21.70 -1.36
CA ASN A 591 14.05 -20.36 -1.29
C ASN A 591 12.73 -20.30 -0.50
N ALA A 592 12.56 -21.10 0.55
CA ALA A 592 11.30 -21.17 1.30
C ALA A 592 10.88 -19.84 1.94
N SER A 593 11.83 -18.95 2.22
CA SER A 593 11.62 -17.61 2.76
C SER A 593 11.47 -16.51 1.68
N ASP A 594 11.66 -16.86 0.41
CA ASP A 594 11.67 -15.93 -0.74
C ASP A 594 11.07 -16.65 -1.97
N PRO A 595 9.73 -16.84 -2.00
CA PRO A 595 9.06 -17.71 -2.96
C PRO A 595 9.07 -17.12 -4.37
N LEU A 596 9.53 -17.89 -5.35
CA LEU A 596 9.47 -17.50 -6.76
C LEU A 596 8.09 -17.78 -7.32
N ILE A 597 7.47 -16.76 -7.91
CA ILE A 597 6.17 -16.86 -8.56
C ILE A 597 6.30 -16.40 -10.00
N GLU A 598 5.93 -17.28 -10.92
CA GLU A 598 5.88 -16.99 -12.34
C GLU A 598 4.79 -15.95 -12.63
N ALA A 599 5.04 -15.00 -13.55
CA ALA A 599 4.08 -13.96 -13.92
C ALA A 599 3.14 -14.49 -15.01
N GLY A 600 1.83 -14.46 -14.77
CA GLY A 600 0.82 -15.04 -15.67
C GLY A 600 -0.11 -14.02 -16.35
N GLY A 601 -1.16 -14.52 -16.99
CA GLY A 601 -2.14 -13.74 -17.76
C GLY A 601 -1.72 -13.50 -19.22
N VAL A 602 -2.55 -12.83 -20.03
CA VAL A 602 -2.21 -12.58 -21.45
C VAL A 602 -0.91 -11.77 -21.54
N ALA A 603 0.16 -12.40 -22.01
CA ALA A 603 1.50 -11.82 -22.09
C ALA A 603 2.06 -11.34 -20.72
N ASN A 604 1.83 -12.12 -19.65
CA ASN A 604 2.39 -11.87 -18.31
C ASN A 604 1.88 -10.57 -17.66
N ALA A 605 0.62 -10.22 -17.92
CA ALA A 605 0.00 -9.00 -17.41
C ALA A 605 -0.26 -9.01 -15.88
N ILE A 606 -0.17 -10.17 -15.23
CA ILE A 606 -0.21 -10.31 -13.77
C ILE A 606 1.23 -10.32 -13.27
N SER A 607 1.58 -9.38 -12.39
CA SER A 607 2.93 -9.31 -11.81
C SER A 607 3.22 -10.58 -10.98
N GLY A 608 4.24 -11.33 -11.37
CA GLY A 608 4.83 -12.39 -10.56
C GLY A 608 5.91 -11.87 -9.60
N ASP A 609 6.65 -12.80 -9.00
CA ASP A 609 7.86 -12.54 -8.22
C ASP A 609 9.09 -13.19 -8.90
N PRO A 610 9.81 -12.41 -9.73
CA PRO A 610 10.81 -12.95 -10.65
C PRO A 610 12.19 -13.12 -10.02
N SER A 611 12.38 -12.85 -8.72
CA SER A 611 13.71 -12.92 -8.11
C SER A 611 13.68 -13.61 -6.76
N ALA A 612 14.74 -14.36 -6.47
CA ALA A 612 14.98 -14.88 -5.14
C ALA A 612 16.42 -14.65 -4.74
N SER A 613 16.65 -14.35 -3.48
CA SER A 613 17.97 -14.16 -2.90
C SER A 613 18.07 -14.87 -1.56
N GLY A 614 19.31 -15.14 -1.14
CA GLY A 614 19.55 -15.85 0.11
C GLY A 614 21.03 -16.14 0.28
N ASN A 615 21.34 -17.01 1.23
CA ASN A 615 22.71 -17.44 1.48
C ASN A 615 22.77 -18.94 1.75
N VAL A 616 23.46 -19.69 0.90
CA VAL A 616 23.60 -21.16 1.05
C VAL A 616 24.44 -21.55 2.25
N LEU A 617 25.29 -20.66 2.75
CA LEU A 617 26.11 -20.92 3.92
C LEU A 617 25.35 -20.72 5.24
N ALA A 618 24.10 -20.24 5.20
CA ALA A 618 23.34 -19.89 6.41
C ALA A 618 23.01 -21.10 7.30
N ASN A 619 22.83 -22.28 6.69
CA ASN A 619 22.59 -23.53 7.40
C ASN A 619 23.76 -24.53 7.27
N ASP A 620 24.78 -24.20 6.48
CA ASP A 620 26.00 -24.98 6.39
C ASP A 620 26.84 -24.79 7.65
N THR A 621 27.54 -25.84 8.04
CA THR A 621 28.37 -25.81 9.24
C THR A 621 29.76 -26.29 8.93
N ASP A 622 30.74 -25.73 9.59
CA ASP A 622 32.07 -26.31 9.67
C ASP A 622 32.34 -26.59 11.15
N PRO A 623 32.72 -27.81 11.53
CA PRO A 623 33.06 -28.13 12.92
C PRO A 623 34.17 -27.26 13.51
N ASP A 624 34.96 -26.57 12.67
CA ASP A 624 36.02 -25.65 13.07
C ASP A 624 35.61 -24.17 13.05
N LEU A 625 34.38 -23.81 12.61
CA LEU A 625 33.84 -22.44 12.75
C LEU A 625 33.67 -22.08 14.24
N PRO A 626 33.99 -20.83 14.65
CA PRO A 626 34.29 -19.68 13.80
C PRO A 626 35.78 -19.49 13.44
N PHE A 627 36.67 -20.47 13.73
CA PHE A 627 38.11 -20.33 13.50
C PHE A 627 38.56 -20.60 12.06
N ASP A 628 37.63 -21.01 11.21
CA ASP A 628 37.79 -21.25 9.79
C ASP A 628 36.83 -20.34 9.01
N THR A 629 37.10 -20.06 7.73
CA THR A 629 36.17 -19.39 6.83
C THR A 629 35.59 -20.41 5.88
N LEU A 630 34.27 -20.55 5.91
CA LEU A 630 33.56 -21.34 4.92
C LEU A 630 33.30 -20.52 3.67
N THR A 631 33.70 -21.03 2.51
CA THR A 631 33.49 -20.34 1.22
C THR A 631 32.91 -21.28 0.18
N VAL A 632 32.06 -20.77 -0.71
CA VAL A 632 31.64 -21.50 -1.90
C VAL A 632 32.80 -21.54 -2.88
N SER A 633 33.28 -22.74 -3.17
CA SER A 633 34.44 -23.02 -4.03
C SER A 633 34.08 -23.48 -5.44
N ALA A 634 32.85 -23.99 -5.64
CA ALA A 634 32.35 -24.36 -6.97
C ALA A 634 30.82 -24.36 -7.04
N VAL A 635 30.28 -24.05 -8.22
CA VAL A 635 28.84 -24.18 -8.55
C VAL A 635 28.70 -25.13 -9.74
N ASN A 636 27.81 -26.10 -9.64
CA ASN A 636 27.67 -27.26 -10.53
C ASN A 636 29.01 -27.96 -10.82
N GLY A 637 29.86 -28.05 -9.79
CA GLY A 637 31.18 -28.71 -9.86
C GLY A 637 32.27 -27.92 -10.59
N ASN A 638 32.03 -26.66 -10.97
CA ASN A 638 33.02 -25.79 -11.62
C ASN A 638 33.31 -24.54 -10.77
N SER A 639 34.58 -24.30 -10.42
CA SER A 639 34.99 -23.12 -9.65
C SER A 639 34.88 -21.82 -10.43
N GLY A 640 34.96 -21.87 -11.77
CA GLY A 640 34.77 -20.69 -12.63
C GLY A 640 33.33 -20.16 -12.65
N ASN A 641 32.38 -20.88 -12.05
CA ASN A 641 30.98 -20.47 -11.95
C ASN A 641 30.71 -19.64 -10.67
N VAL A 642 31.62 -19.61 -9.69
CA VAL A 642 31.43 -18.82 -8.46
C VAL A 642 31.47 -17.33 -8.81
N GLY A 643 30.40 -16.62 -8.45
CA GLY A 643 30.18 -15.21 -8.79
C GLY A 643 29.90 -14.93 -10.27
N ALA A 644 29.72 -15.97 -11.09
CA ALA A 644 29.31 -15.85 -12.48
C ALA A 644 27.83 -16.25 -12.64
N VAL A 645 27.19 -15.75 -13.71
CA VAL A 645 25.81 -16.13 -14.06
C VAL A 645 25.81 -17.57 -14.59
N VAL A 646 25.07 -18.44 -13.92
CA VAL A 646 24.85 -19.85 -14.27
C VAL A 646 23.40 -20.03 -14.71
N ALA A 647 23.19 -20.47 -15.96
CA ALA A 647 21.86 -20.78 -16.44
C ALA A 647 21.33 -22.08 -15.80
N GLY A 648 20.13 -22.00 -15.26
CA GLY A 648 19.30 -23.13 -14.86
C GLY A 648 18.29 -23.50 -15.94
N THR A 649 17.24 -24.20 -15.54
CA THR A 649 16.13 -24.59 -16.42
C THR A 649 15.15 -23.44 -16.62
N TYR A 650 14.84 -22.68 -15.57
CA TYR A 650 13.79 -21.65 -15.58
C TYR A 650 14.33 -20.23 -15.47
N GLY A 651 15.61 -20.08 -15.09
CA GLY A 651 16.21 -18.79 -14.81
C GLY A 651 17.73 -18.86 -14.69
N THR A 652 18.32 -17.85 -14.08
CA THR A 652 19.77 -17.77 -13.91
C THR A 652 20.16 -17.51 -12.46
N LEU A 653 21.11 -18.29 -11.96
CA LEU A 653 21.69 -18.17 -10.62
C LEU A 653 23.05 -17.46 -10.68
N THR A 654 23.29 -16.50 -9.80
CA THR A 654 24.63 -16.04 -9.44
C THR A 654 24.86 -16.35 -7.97
N LEU A 655 25.78 -17.27 -7.67
CA LEU A 655 26.15 -17.67 -6.31
C LEU A 655 27.60 -17.27 -6.04
N TYR A 656 27.81 -16.40 -5.05
CA TYR A 656 29.10 -15.81 -4.71
C TYR A 656 29.87 -16.65 -3.68
N ALA A 657 31.17 -16.39 -3.55
CA ALA A 657 32.07 -17.15 -2.67
C ALA A 657 31.70 -17.03 -1.18
N ASN A 658 31.05 -15.93 -0.77
CA ASN A 658 30.53 -15.69 0.58
C ASN A 658 29.16 -16.36 0.83
N GLY A 659 28.68 -17.18 -0.11
CA GLY A 659 27.42 -17.92 0.02
C GLY A 659 26.18 -17.17 -0.43
N SER A 660 26.25 -15.84 -0.58
CA SER A 660 25.08 -15.10 -1.05
C SER A 660 24.76 -15.48 -2.49
N TYR A 661 23.48 -15.65 -2.78
CA TYR A 661 23.02 -15.89 -4.14
C TYR A 661 21.91 -14.91 -4.53
N SER A 662 21.83 -14.67 -5.83
CA SER A 662 20.68 -14.06 -6.48
C SER A 662 20.28 -14.94 -7.65
N TYR A 663 19.00 -15.23 -7.73
CA TYR A 663 18.38 -15.93 -8.83
C TYR A 663 17.36 -15.01 -9.50
N VAL A 664 17.36 -15.02 -10.82
CA VAL A 664 16.40 -14.28 -11.64
C VAL A 664 15.67 -15.29 -12.50
N LEU A 665 14.36 -15.40 -12.31
CA LEU A 665 13.47 -16.20 -13.14
C LEU A 665 13.35 -15.56 -14.52
N ASN A 666 13.43 -16.37 -15.57
CA ASN A 666 13.22 -15.90 -16.94
C ASN A 666 11.76 -16.12 -17.34
N ASN A 667 10.93 -15.11 -17.15
CA ASN A 667 9.51 -15.16 -17.50
C ASN A 667 9.22 -15.17 -19.01
N MET A 668 10.25 -15.04 -19.84
CA MET A 668 10.13 -15.17 -21.29
C MET A 668 10.51 -16.57 -21.78
N ASP A 669 10.96 -17.46 -20.88
CA ASP A 669 11.33 -18.82 -21.24
C ASP A 669 10.10 -19.71 -21.40
N SER A 670 10.09 -20.56 -22.44
CA SER A 670 8.97 -21.45 -22.70
C SER A 670 8.78 -22.51 -21.62
N ASP A 671 9.84 -22.91 -20.91
CA ASP A 671 9.71 -23.86 -19.81
C ASP A 671 9.08 -23.19 -18.58
N THR A 672 9.33 -21.89 -18.37
CA THR A 672 8.73 -21.07 -17.30
C THR A 672 7.24 -20.80 -17.54
N GLN A 673 6.89 -20.37 -18.74
CA GLN A 673 5.50 -20.14 -19.15
C GLN A 673 4.68 -21.44 -19.25
N GLY A 674 5.34 -22.60 -19.14
CA GLY A 674 4.68 -23.90 -19.14
C GLY A 674 4.22 -24.37 -17.77
N ILE A 675 4.48 -23.61 -16.70
CA ILE A 675 4.19 -24.01 -15.32
C ILE A 675 2.75 -23.60 -14.98
N ALA A 676 1.83 -24.57 -14.96
CA ALA A 676 0.42 -24.29 -14.70
C ALA A 676 0.15 -23.70 -13.30
N GLN A 677 -0.99 -23.01 -13.16
CA GLN A 677 -1.37 -22.37 -11.89
C GLN A 677 -1.26 -23.29 -10.66
N GLY A 678 -0.46 -22.88 -9.69
CA GLY A 678 -0.24 -23.62 -8.45
C GLY A 678 0.63 -24.89 -8.61
N GLN A 679 1.10 -25.21 -9.82
CA GLN A 679 2.13 -26.21 -10.03
C GLN A 679 3.46 -25.67 -9.47
N ILE A 680 4.16 -26.49 -8.70
CA ILE A 680 5.48 -26.16 -8.19
C ILE A 680 6.52 -26.98 -8.95
N VAL A 681 7.47 -26.30 -9.59
CA VAL A 681 8.64 -26.90 -10.25
C VAL A 681 9.92 -26.46 -9.56
N ASN A 682 11.01 -27.20 -9.76
CA ASN A 682 12.27 -26.96 -9.07
C ASN A 682 13.40 -26.71 -10.07
N ASP A 683 14.16 -25.62 -9.88
CA ASP A 683 15.49 -25.44 -10.48
C ASP A 683 16.56 -25.80 -9.44
N VAL A 684 17.51 -26.67 -9.80
CA VAL A 684 18.44 -27.27 -8.82
C VAL A 684 19.89 -27.01 -9.22
N PHE A 685 20.63 -26.35 -8.33
CA PHE A 685 22.05 -26.05 -8.49
C PHE A 685 22.86 -26.71 -7.38
N ASN A 686 23.84 -27.53 -7.73
CA ASN A 686 24.75 -28.09 -6.73
C ASN A 686 25.85 -27.08 -6.43
N TYR A 687 26.18 -26.86 -5.16
CA TYR A 687 27.30 -26.00 -4.77
C TYR A 687 28.25 -26.76 -3.85
N THR A 688 29.52 -26.37 -3.87
CA THR A 688 30.58 -27.00 -3.07
C THR A 688 31.22 -25.95 -2.19
N ILE A 689 31.17 -26.17 -0.88
CA ILE A 689 31.82 -25.32 0.13
C ILE A 689 33.21 -25.86 0.45
N MET A 690 34.10 -24.98 0.88
CA MET A 690 35.48 -25.27 1.20
C MET A 690 35.92 -24.51 2.45
N ASP A 691 36.61 -25.20 3.34
CA ASP A 691 37.28 -24.62 4.51
C ASP A 691 38.66 -24.04 4.13
N SER A 692 39.31 -23.32 5.03
CA SER A 692 40.63 -22.72 4.84
C SER A 692 41.75 -23.76 4.76
N ALA A 693 41.50 -24.99 5.22
CA ALA A 693 42.38 -26.15 5.06
C ALA A 693 42.24 -26.84 3.69
N GLY A 694 41.26 -26.45 2.87
CA GLY A 694 40.99 -26.96 1.53
C GLY A 694 40.12 -28.22 1.47
N GLN A 695 39.47 -28.63 2.56
CA GLN A 695 38.49 -29.71 2.57
C GLN A 695 37.15 -29.20 2.07
N THR A 696 36.38 -30.06 1.40
CA THR A 696 35.16 -29.66 0.72
C THR A 696 33.95 -30.53 1.04
N SER A 697 32.77 -29.92 0.90
CA SER A 697 31.46 -30.57 1.05
C SER A 697 30.50 -30.05 -0.01
N THR A 698 29.54 -30.85 -0.46
CA THR A 698 28.63 -30.49 -1.56
C THR A 698 27.18 -30.69 -1.14
N ALA A 699 26.35 -29.69 -1.41
CA ALA A 699 24.90 -29.75 -1.26
C ALA A 699 24.20 -29.11 -2.47
N ALA A 700 22.87 -29.07 -2.43
CA ALA A 700 22.03 -28.56 -3.50
C ALA A 700 21.19 -27.38 -3.00
N LEU A 701 21.18 -26.29 -3.78
CA LEU A 701 20.21 -25.21 -3.69
C LEU A 701 19.04 -25.55 -4.61
N THR A 702 17.86 -25.73 -4.03
CA THR A 702 16.63 -26.06 -4.75
C THR A 702 15.70 -24.85 -4.75
N LEU A 703 15.50 -24.23 -5.91
CA LEU A 703 14.59 -23.10 -6.07
C LEU A 703 13.23 -23.61 -6.54
N SER A 704 12.24 -23.52 -5.65
CA SER A 704 10.85 -23.86 -5.93
C SER A 704 10.17 -22.65 -6.58
N ILE A 705 9.58 -22.87 -7.75
CA ILE A 705 8.89 -21.86 -8.56
C ILE A 705 7.43 -22.30 -8.66
N THR A 706 6.53 -21.39 -8.29
CA THR A 706 5.08 -21.61 -8.38
C THR A 706 4.55 -20.98 -9.66
N GLY A 707 3.84 -21.76 -10.47
CA GLY A 707 3.20 -21.29 -11.70
C GLY A 707 2.00 -20.40 -11.46
N SER A 708 1.79 -19.42 -12.33
CA SER A 708 0.54 -18.67 -12.45
C SER A 708 -0.31 -19.24 -13.59
N ASN A 709 -1.53 -18.73 -13.76
CA ASN A 709 -2.37 -19.11 -14.90
C ASN A 709 -2.12 -18.18 -16.08
N ASP A 710 -1.81 -18.72 -17.24
CA ASP A 710 -1.81 -17.98 -18.51
C ASP A 710 -3.16 -18.12 -19.19
N ALA A 711 -3.65 -17.03 -19.78
CA ALA A 711 -4.92 -17.11 -20.51
C ALA A 711 -4.70 -17.82 -21.85
N PRO A 712 -5.66 -18.66 -22.30
CA PRO A 712 -5.57 -19.31 -23.60
C PRO A 712 -5.61 -18.25 -24.71
N VAL A 713 -4.81 -18.41 -25.75
CA VAL A 713 -4.78 -17.52 -26.92
C VAL A 713 -5.68 -18.08 -28.01
N ALA A 714 -6.71 -17.32 -28.40
CA ALA A 714 -7.58 -17.68 -29.52
C ALA A 714 -6.84 -17.49 -30.87
N THR A 715 -6.87 -18.50 -31.75
CA THR A 715 -6.02 -18.50 -32.97
C THR A 715 -6.80 -18.67 -34.27
N PHE A 716 -8.08 -19.02 -34.22
CA PHE A 716 -8.90 -19.16 -35.42
C PHE A 716 -9.41 -17.79 -35.90
N SER A 717 -8.89 -17.31 -37.03
CA SER A 717 -9.29 -16.03 -37.66
C SER A 717 -9.57 -16.17 -39.17
N ALA A 718 -9.63 -17.39 -39.69
CA ALA A 718 -9.77 -17.64 -41.12
C ALA A 718 -11.17 -17.27 -41.65
N ALA A 719 -11.21 -16.30 -42.57
CA ALA A 719 -12.45 -15.90 -43.24
C ALA A 719 -13.07 -17.04 -44.05
N GLN A 720 -14.41 -17.09 -44.04
CA GLN A 720 -15.21 -18.11 -44.73
C GLN A 720 -16.07 -17.44 -45.80
N ALA A 721 -16.21 -18.08 -46.95
CA ALA A 721 -17.08 -17.61 -48.02
C ALA A 721 -18.08 -18.71 -48.38
N VAL A 722 -19.36 -18.33 -48.41
CA VAL A 722 -20.48 -19.22 -48.75
C VAL A 722 -21.39 -18.53 -49.73
N VAL A 723 -22.06 -19.32 -50.56
CA VAL A 723 -23.17 -18.85 -51.36
C VAL A 723 -24.46 -19.18 -50.60
N GLU A 724 -25.42 -18.28 -50.65
CA GLU A 724 -26.77 -18.54 -50.16
C GLU A 724 -27.33 -19.86 -50.74
N ASP A 725 -28.11 -20.58 -49.93
CA ASP A 725 -28.65 -21.92 -50.24
C ASP A 725 -27.63 -23.06 -50.38
N ASP A 726 -26.33 -22.78 -50.17
CA ASP A 726 -25.34 -23.85 -50.06
C ASP A 726 -25.63 -24.74 -48.84
N ALA A 727 -25.03 -25.93 -48.85
CA ALA A 727 -25.04 -26.80 -47.68
C ALA A 727 -24.37 -26.11 -46.48
N PRO A 728 -24.81 -26.37 -45.23
CA PRO A 728 -24.17 -25.84 -44.04
C PRO A 728 -22.67 -26.11 -44.02
N ILE A 729 -21.90 -25.11 -43.62
CA ILE A 729 -20.46 -25.21 -43.39
C ILE A 729 -20.17 -25.37 -41.90
N GLY A 730 -18.96 -25.78 -41.56
CA GLY A 730 -18.53 -25.84 -40.17
C GLY A 730 -17.05 -26.12 -40.04
N GLY A 731 -16.56 -26.07 -38.81
CA GLY A 731 -15.16 -26.27 -38.48
C GLY A 731 -14.95 -26.41 -36.98
N SER A 732 -13.70 -26.29 -36.57
CA SER A 732 -13.30 -26.24 -35.17
C SER A 732 -12.52 -24.95 -34.94
N LEU A 733 -12.94 -24.20 -33.93
CA LEU A 733 -12.15 -23.11 -33.37
C LEU A 733 -10.89 -23.70 -32.74
N THR A 734 -9.81 -22.94 -32.75
CA THR A 734 -8.52 -23.38 -32.20
C THR A 734 -7.99 -22.32 -31.25
N ALA A 735 -7.36 -22.79 -30.17
CA ALA A 735 -6.63 -21.97 -29.23
C ALA A 735 -5.32 -22.67 -28.86
N SER A 736 -4.38 -21.91 -28.32
CA SER A 736 -3.17 -22.42 -27.70
C SER A 736 -3.07 -21.87 -26.29
N ASP A 737 -2.68 -22.70 -25.34
CA ASP A 737 -2.41 -22.29 -23.97
C ASP A 737 -0.93 -22.54 -23.67
N ALA A 738 -0.31 -21.64 -22.92
CA ALA A 738 1.07 -21.80 -22.48
C ALA A 738 1.16 -22.86 -21.36
N ASP A 739 0.13 -22.96 -20.51
CA ASP A 739 0.07 -23.85 -19.36
C ASP A 739 -0.02 -25.33 -19.78
N VAL A 740 1.03 -26.11 -19.50
CA VAL A 740 1.17 -27.50 -20.00
C VAL A 740 0.12 -28.46 -19.40
N LEU A 741 -0.48 -28.11 -18.25
CA LEU A 741 -1.47 -28.95 -17.56
C LEU A 741 -2.93 -28.46 -17.69
N ASN A 742 -3.17 -27.23 -18.14
CA ASN A 742 -4.51 -26.62 -18.25
C ASN A 742 -5.10 -26.79 -19.66
N THR A 743 -5.18 -28.05 -20.12
CA THR A 743 -5.51 -28.36 -21.53
C THR A 743 -7.00 -28.25 -21.91
N THR A 744 -7.87 -27.83 -20.99
CA THR A 744 -9.32 -27.80 -21.24
C THR A 744 -9.77 -26.40 -21.61
N ALA A 745 -10.04 -26.18 -22.89
CA ALA A 745 -10.60 -24.93 -23.41
C ALA A 745 -12.12 -25.05 -23.61
N THR A 746 -12.87 -24.05 -23.17
CA THR A 746 -14.31 -23.90 -23.43
C THR A 746 -14.56 -22.71 -24.35
N TYR A 747 -15.38 -22.92 -25.39
CA TYR A 747 -15.65 -21.91 -26.42
C TYR A 747 -17.06 -21.36 -26.32
N ALA A 748 -17.22 -20.05 -26.56
CA ALA A 748 -18.53 -19.41 -26.58
C ALA A 748 -18.61 -18.26 -27.60
N LEU A 749 -19.82 -17.97 -28.07
CA LEU A 749 -20.09 -16.78 -28.88
C LEU A 749 -20.08 -15.53 -27.99
N VAL A 750 -19.37 -14.49 -28.42
CA VAL A 750 -19.36 -13.19 -27.75
C VAL A 750 -20.26 -12.24 -28.53
N GLY A 751 -21.32 -11.75 -27.87
CA GLY A 751 -22.28 -10.82 -28.44
C GLY A 751 -23.62 -11.46 -28.83
N PRO A 752 -24.42 -10.80 -29.69
CA PRO A 752 -25.77 -11.24 -30.01
C PRO A 752 -25.77 -12.56 -30.79
N ALA A 753 -26.83 -13.35 -30.63
CA ALA A 753 -27.01 -14.58 -31.38
C ALA A 753 -27.07 -14.31 -32.89
N ILE A 754 -26.21 -15.00 -33.64
CA ILE A 754 -26.19 -14.96 -35.10
C ILE A 754 -27.10 -16.07 -35.62
N THR A 755 -28.15 -15.70 -36.36
CA THR A 755 -29.12 -16.66 -36.87
C THR A 755 -28.45 -17.64 -37.83
N GLY A 756 -28.69 -18.94 -37.69
CA GLY A 756 -28.03 -19.95 -38.53
C GLY A 756 -26.59 -20.31 -38.10
N LEU A 757 -26.01 -19.65 -37.10
CA LEU A 757 -24.72 -20.01 -36.50
C LEU A 757 -24.93 -20.81 -35.19
N ALA A 758 -24.13 -21.85 -34.98
CA ALA A 758 -24.00 -22.53 -33.70
C ALA A 758 -22.51 -22.73 -33.37
N ILE A 759 -22.13 -22.45 -32.12
CA ILE A 759 -20.81 -22.73 -31.54
C ILE A 759 -21.06 -23.59 -30.31
N ALA A 760 -20.42 -24.76 -30.23
CA ALA A 760 -20.44 -25.64 -29.07
C ALA A 760 -19.25 -25.33 -28.13
N ASP A 761 -19.35 -25.81 -26.89
CA ASP A 761 -18.34 -25.64 -25.84
C ASP A 761 -16.99 -26.30 -26.20
N ASP A 762 -16.99 -27.35 -27.01
CA ASP A 762 -15.80 -28.01 -27.54
C ASP A 762 -15.14 -27.29 -28.74
N GLY A 763 -15.65 -26.11 -29.12
CA GLY A 763 -15.15 -25.29 -30.22
C GLY A 763 -15.63 -25.75 -31.60
N THR A 764 -16.44 -26.79 -31.70
CA THR A 764 -17.10 -27.12 -32.98
C THR A 764 -18.13 -26.05 -33.32
N TRP A 765 -18.14 -25.61 -34.58
CA TRP A 765 -19.08 -24.61 -35.06
C TRP A 765 -19.68 -24.99 -36.40
N SER A 766 -20.89 -24.48 -36.67
CA SER A 766 -21.59 -24.65 -37.93
C SER A 766 -22.36 -23.39 -38.32
N PHE A 767 -22.44 -23.12 -39.63
CA PHE A 767 -23.21 -22.02 -40.20
C PHE A 767 -24.09 -22.51 -41.35
N ASP A 768 -25.38 -22.20 -41.30
CA ASP A 768 -26.38 -22.53 -42.34
C ASP A 768 -26.69 -21.30 -43.22
N PRO A 769 -26.09 -21.19 -44.43
CA PRO A 769 -26.37 -20.09 -45.35
C PRO A 769 -27.75 -20.20 -46.03
N GLY A 770 -28.43 -21.34 -45.92
CA GLY A 770 -29.79 -21.55 -46.43
C GLY A 770 -30.90 -21.09 -45.47
N HIS A 771 -30.54 -20.48 -44.34
CA HIS A 771 -31.53 -19.99 -43.39
C HIS A 771 -32.41 -18.88 -44.01
N ALA A 772 -33.70 -18.85 -43.67
CA ALA A 772 -34.68 -17.87 -44.17
C ALA A 772 -34.30 -16.39 -43.91
N ALA A 773 -33.33 -16.16 -43.03
CA ALA A 773 -32.82 -14.84 -42.70
C ALA A 773 -31.94 -14.25 -43.82
N TYR A 774 -31.49 -15.06 -44.78
CA TYR A 774 -30.57 -14.64 -45.85
C TYR A 774 -31.23 -14.49 -47.22
N GLN A 775 -32.45 -15.03 -47.38
CA GLN A 775 -33.33 -15.07 -48.58
C GLN A 775 -33.75 -13.70 -49.14
N TYR A 776 -33.17 -12.62 -48.65
CA TYR A 776 -33.39 -11.26 -49.15
C TYR A 776 -32.22 -10.75 -50.00
N LEU A 777 -31.08 -11.46 -50.01
CA LEU A 777 -29.89 -11.05 -50.73
C LEU A 777 -30.08 -11.27 -52.24
N ALA A 778 -29.88 -10.23 -53.02
CA ALA A 778 -29.95 -10.36 -54.48
C ALA A 778 -28.74 -11.14 -55.04
N GLU A 779 -28.86 -11.65 -56.28
CA GLU A 779 -27.75 -12.35 -56.95
C GLU A 779 -26.47 -11.50 -56.97
N GLY A 780 -25.41 -12.01 -56.35
CA GLY A 780 -24.12 -11.33 -56.24
C GLY A 780 -24.04 -10.23 -55.18
N GLN A 781 -25.12 -9.95 -54.44
CA GLN A 781 -25.08 -9.11 -53.23
C GLN A 781 -24.31 -9.85 -52.13
N VAL A 782 -23.48 -9.12 -51.38
CA VAL A 782 -22.65 -9.71 -50.33
C VAL A 782 -23.09 -9.18 -48.96
N LEU A 783 -23.20 -10.09 -47.98
CA LEU A 783 -23.34 -9.78 -46.56
C LEU A 783 -22.11 -10.30 -45.82
N GLU A 784 -21.45 -9.45 -45.04
CA GLU A 784 -20.35 -9.83 -44.16
C GLU A 784 -20.84 -9.92 -42.72
N ILE A 785 -20.61 -11.07 -42.09
CA ILE A 785 -20.98 -11.35 -40.71
C ILE A 785 -19.69 -11.52 -39.93
N THR A 786 -19.42 -10.64 -38.96
CA THR A 786 -18.32 -10.81 -38.01
C THR A 786 -18.77 -11.71 -36.88
N VAL A 787 -18.06 -12.81 -36.68
CA VAL A 787 -18.25 -13.75 -35.58
C VAL A 787 -17.11 -13.54 -34.58
N THR A 788 -17.43 -13.02 -33.40
CA THR A 788 -16.48 -12.93 -32.28
C THR A 788 -16.75 -14.08 -31.32
N TYR A 789 -15.73 -14.82 -30.95
CA TYR A 789 -15.82 -15.92 -29.99
C TYR A 789 -14.81 -15.73 -28.85
N SER A 790 -15.10 -16.31 -27.69
CA SER A 790 -14.18 -16.41 -26.58
C SER A 790 -13.70 -17.84 -26.42
N VAL A 791 -12.48 -17.98 -25.89
CA VAL A 791 -11.96 -19.23 -25.34
C VAL A 791 -11.62 -18.99 -23.87
N THR A 792 -12.03 -19.90 -23.00
CA THR A 792 -11.81 -19.83 -21.56
C THR A 792 -11.18 -21.12 -21.08
N ASP A 793 -10.10 -21.01 -20.31
CA ASP A 793 -9.44 -22.16 -19.67
C ASP A 793 -10.26 -22.72 -18.49
N ASP A 794 -9.72 -23.72 -17.80
CA ASP A 794 -10.35 -24.33 -16.63
C ASP A 794 -10.20 -23.52 -15.32
N GLN A 795 -9.37 -22.47 -15.34
CA GLN A 795 -9.15 -21.56 -14.21
C GLN A 795 -9.93 -20.24 -14.36
N GLY A 796 -10.62 -20.04 -15.48
CA GLY A 796 -11.55 -18.95 -15.75
C GLY A 796 -10.95 -17.76 -16.50
N ALA A 797 -9.68 -17.81 -16.92
CA ALA A 797 -9.11 -16.75 -17.76
C ALA A 797 -9.52 -16.96 -19.23
N SER A 798 -9.65 -15.85 -19.98
CA SER A 798 -10.23 -15.89 -21.32
C SER A 798 -9.59 -14.93 -22.30
N ASP A 799 -9.59 -15.31 -23.57
CA ASP A 799 -9.24 -14.46 -24.71
C ASP A 799 -10.34 -14.48 -25.76
N THR A 800 -10.33 -13.49 -26.67
CA THR A 800 -11.31 -13.35 -27.74
C THR A 800 -10.67 -13.15 -29.09
N GLU A 801 -11.25 -13.75 -30.13
CA GLU A 801 -10.83 -13.54 -31.52
C GLU A 801 -12.07 -13.48 -32.43
N SER A 802 -11.88 -12.95 -33.64
CA SER A 802 -12.95 -12.83 -34.62
C SER A 802 -12.59 -13.42 -35.98
N PHE A 803 -13.61 -13.91 -36.69
CA PHE A 803 -13.51 -14.25 -38.10
C PHE A 803 -14.76 -13.79 -38.86
N THR A 804 -14.63 -13.60 -40.16
CA THR A 804 -15.73 -13.12 -41.01
C THR A 804 -16.32 -14.27 -41.84
N ILE A 805 -17.65 -14.32 -41.91
CA ILE A 805 -18.40 -15.14 -42.87
C ILE A 805 -19.00 -14.22 -43.92
N THR A 806 -18.61 -14.42 -45.18
CA THR A 806 -19.11 -13.69 -46.34
C THR A 806 -20.17 -14.53 -47.05
N VAL A 807 -21.43 -14.09 -47.01
CA VAL A 807 -22.56 -14.72 -47.69
C VAL A 807 -22.83 -14.01 -49.00
N THR A 808 -22.76 -14.72 -50.14
CA THR A 808 -23.09 -14.19 -51.47
C THR A 808 -24.49 -14.64 -51.87
N GLY A 809 -25.38 -13.69 -52.12
CA GLY A 809 -26.78 -13.94 -52.48
C GLY A 809 -26.93 -14.62 -53.83
N THR A 810 -27.99 -15.41 -53.97
CA THR A 810 -28.40 -16.05 -55.23
C THR A 810 -29.71 -15.47 -55.72
N ASN A 811 -30.05 -15.72 -56.99
CA ASN A 811 -31.35 -15.28 -57.49
C ASN A 811 -32.45 -16.26 -57.07
N ASP A 812 -33.35 -15.83 -56.19
CA ASP A 812 -34.58 -16.54 -55.90
C ASP A 812 -35.57 -16.57 -57.06
N ALA A 813 -36.26 -17.70 -57.23
CA ALA A 813 -37.34 -17.81 -58.19
C ALA A 813 -38.56 -17.00 -57.71
N PRO A 814 -39.12 -16.08 -58.53
CA PRO A 814 -40.29 -15.31 -58.12
C PRO A 814 -41.50 -16.23 -57.90
N VAL A 815 -42.09 -16.17 -56.71
CA VAL A 815 -43.32 -16.91 -56.39
C VAL A 815 -44.53 -16.07 -56.79
N ALA A 816 -45.25 -16.51 -57.82
CA ALA A 816 -46.53 -15.91 -58.19
C ALA A 816 -47.60 -16.31 -57.16
N THR A 817 -47.99 -15.37 -56.29
CA THR A 817 -49.13 -15.56 -55.38
C THR A 817 -50.41 -15.10 -56.06
N PHE A 818 -51.37 -16.02 -56.23
CA PHE A 818 -52.72 -15.69 -56.64
C PHE A 818 -53.50 -15.28 -55.38
N SER A 819 -53.90 -14.01 -55.25
CA SER A 819 -54.99 -13.68 -54.34
C SER A 819 -56.26 -14.37 -54.86
N ALA A 820 -57.04 -14.93 -53.93
CA ALA A 820 -58.16 -15.81 -54.24
C ALA A 820 -59.01 -15.31 -55.42
N ALA A 821 -59.34 -16.24 -56.33
CA ALA A 821 -60.17 -15.99 -57.50
C ALA A 821 -61.44 -15.19 -57.12
N GLN A 822 -61.51 -13.94 -57.57
CA GLN A 822 -62.80 -13.29 -57.71
C GLN A 822 -63.54 -14.01 -58.83
N ALA A 823 -64.68 -14.63 -58.48
CA ALA A 823 -65.59 -15.16 -59.47
C ALA A 823 -66.07 -14.01 -60.37
N ALA A 824 -65.60 -13.98 -61.61
CA ALA A 824 -66.20 -13.16 -62.65
C ALA A 824 -67.50 -13.84 -63.12
N VAL A 825 -68.61 -13.12 -63.04
CA VAL A 825 -69.86 -13.46 -63.71
C VAL A 825 -69.94 -12.61 -64.98
N GLU A 826 -70.25 -13.26 -66.09
CA GLU A 826 -70.37 -12.69 -67.43
C GLU A 826 -71.56 -11.72 -67.53
N ASP A 827 -71.37 -10.64 -68.32
CA ASP A 827 -72.27 -9.50 -68.65
C ASP A 827 -72.35 -8.32 -67.65
N ASP A 828 -71.52 -7.28 -67.88
CA ASP A 828 -72.04 -6.02 -68.44
C ASP A 828 -70.90 -5.11 -68.98
N ALA A 829 -70.70 -5.19 -70.30
CA ALA A 829 -70.23 -4.22 -71.31
C ALA A 829 -68.91 -3.40 -71.15
N PRO A 830 -68.23 -3.12 -72.29
CA PRO A 830 -66.77 -2.93 -72.41
C PRO A 830 -66.20 -1.58 -71.99
#